data_AF-A0A1C6V2X7-F1
#
_entry.id   AF-A0A1C6V2X7-F1
#
_cell.length_a   1.000
_cell.length_b   1.000
_cell.length_c   1.000
_cell.angle_alpha   90.00
_cell.angle_beta   90.00
_cell.angle_gamma   90.00
#
_symmetry.space_group_name_H-M   'P 1'
#
loop_
_entity.id
_entity.type
_entity.pdbx_description
1 polymer ?
#
loop_
_entity_poly.entity_id
_entity_poly.type
_entity_poly.pdbx_seq_one_letter_code
_entity_poly.pdbx_strand_id
1 'polypeptide(L)'
;MTTDQSAAGGPHSGGPAGAPASSETTGDEARTDRAAGSPKAGDTTGESAPARAGAEGEQGKDKAGTEPGTAVTGPEKAGTGPDRAATRPGRTTTDRAGTEPGRATTDRAAATDGGPTGQADAGRDGGGALAGNGESKHGGNKGADGKGDEGRTGESGGSKAAAGKSADGKTTDAKDGDGKTTEGKSVDAKTTDAKTTDAKTTDAKTTEGKTTEGKDGDGKEAGKPDRWAAFAPAPEAVPGRPRRAARWVGRLLIHEWTLATVGSLVLAVLLTWPTLRYPLHTIPQDYWDPTLQAWQMAWSGHILLTNPAQLWQSNAFFPEDWSFAFSDTLLGYAPAGMIGNGPEAAVLRYNIMFVLAHALATLGAYALARQLGAGRIGGAVAGVSYAYAPWLLAQAGHLHVISNGGIPLALAMLARGHGYSLRHGYRPERRHDGWVYAGWLVAAWQLSLGFGIGLPFAYFLGGAVLVAAVTFFLRRWVIRPVKRPFGRRLLLADLVGGLIFAGVGALMAIPYFKVAELHPQAERTIGDIAIFSPPASGFFTAPGESRVWGELHEGARAALPWHPEMTLLPGFVLYALAAGGLFFSVWKLRHRLLLLAGVVVTMVLAMGTRFFDGTFTYVPLFEHVPGWNGLRTPGRLMLWTTLLLGLLAAGAVSAFAARVREISAERIPSWPSPWLRLATLLPLVLVIAEGLNTTPHPVVPQQPAAMRTVAGPLLVLPSSQSHDQPVMLWSTTKFQDIVNGGSGFTPRQLDEVRRVSLSFPDQTSVDYLRVLGVRNVLLMRDQIAGTPWEVTIDAPVDGLGITREEMGQVVVYRL
;
A
#
# COMPACT_ATOMS: atom_id res chain seq x y z
N MET A 1 -26.03 -11.01 14.48
CA MET A 1 -25.43 -11.65 15.67
C MET A 1 -24.30 -10.74 16.12
N THR A 2 -24.35 -10.29 17.37
CA THR A 2 -23.45 -9.31 17.97
C THR A 2 -22.61 -9.97 19.06
N THR A 3 -21.40 -9.45 19.26
CA THR A 3 -20.58 -9.70 20.46
C THR A 3 -19.84 -8.42 20.81
N ASP A 4 -20.45 -7.62 21.67
CA ASP A 4 -19.74 -6.62 22.46
C ASP A 4 -18.72 -7.31 23.39
N GLN A 5 -17.70 -6.57 23.83
CA GLN A 5 -17.56 -6.27 25.26
C GLN A 5 -16.53 -5.17 25.52
N SER A 6 -16.73 -4.44 26.62
CA SER A 6 -15.81 -3.42 27.14
C SER A 6 -15.70 -3.50 28.66
N ALA A 7 -14.58 -2.98 29.16
CA ALA A 7 -14.07 -2.85 30.53
C ALA A 7 -14.98 -3.10 31.76
N ALA A 8 -14.40 -3.77 32.77
CA ALA A 8 -14.72 -3.61 34.21
C ALA A 8 -13.48 -3.87 35.09
N GLY A 9 -13.44 -3.33 36.31
CA GLY A 9 -12.30 -3.43 37.25
C GLY A 9 -12.49 -4.45 38.39
N GLY A 10 -11.41 -4.69 39.18
CA GLY A 10 -11.38 -5.64 40.31
C GLY A 10 -12.02 -5.14 41.62
N PRO A 11 -11.92 -5.89 42.74
CA PRO A 11 -10.71 -5.78 43.57
C PRO A 11 -10.24 -7.02 44.40
N HIS A 12 -8.94 -6.98 44.76
CA HIS A 12 -8.23 -7.50 45.96
C HIS A 12 -8.57 -8.82 46.73
N SER A 13 -7.48 -9.58 46.96
CA SER A 13 -6.98 -10.17 48.24
C SER A 13 -7.03 -11.69 48.45
N GLY A 14 -5.94 -12.25 49.02
CA GLY A 14 -5.81 -13.64 49.48
C GLY A 14 -4.45 -14.31 49.19
N GLY A 15 -3.64 -14.56 50.23
CA GLY A 15 -2.48 -15.49 50.21
C GLY A 15 -2.55 -16.43 51.43
N PRO A 16 -1.47 -17.12 51.89
CA PRO A 16 -0.07 -17.05 51.45
C PRO A 16 0.67 -18.44 51.42
N ALA A 17 2.02 -18.41 51.45
CA ALA A 17 2.98 -19.45 51.89
C ALA A 17 3.39 -20.59 50.93
N GLY A 18 4.69 -20.95 50.96
CA GLY A 18 5.26 -22.11 50.24
C GLY A 18 6.75 -22.02 49.84
N ALA A 19 7.69 -22.17 50.80
CA ALA A 19 9.12 -22.43 50.55
C ALA A 19 9.68 -23.33 51.68
N PRO A 20 10.62 -24.27 51.41
CA PRO A 20 12.05 -23.97 51.67
C PRO A 20 13.11 -24.79 50.86
N ALA A 21 14.40 -24.36 50.94
CA ALA A 21 15.65 -25.15 50.83
C ALA A 21 15.95 -25.93 49.50
N SER A 22 17.19 -26.25 49.06
CA SER A 22 18.59 -25.84 49.36
C SER A 22 19.48 -26.32 48.16
N SER A 23 20.82 -26.41 48.10
CA SER A 23 22.00 -26.14 48.98
C SER A 23 23.30 -26.20 48.14
N GLU A 24 24.25 -25.27 48.36
CA GLU A 24 25.74 -25.45 48.32
C GLU A 24 26.45 -25.86 46.99
N THR A 25 27.72 -25.50 46.68
CA THR A 25 28.81 -24.62 47.21
C THR A 25 29.72 -24.19 46.01
N THR A 26 30.76 -23.34 46.05
CA THR A 26 31.55 -22.63 47.10
C THR A 26 31.67 -21.11 46.71
N GLY A 27 32.70 -20.26 46.89
CA GLY A 27 34.10 -20.25 47.41
C GLY A 27 35.11 -19.72 46.35
N ASP A 28 36.18 -18.97 46.67
CA ASP A 28 36.61 -18.36 47.95
C ASP A 28 37.61 -17.16 47.71
N GLU A 29 38.03 -16.48 48.80
CA GLU A 29 39.09 -15.44 48.94
C GLU A 29 38.86 -14.00 48.38
N ALA A 30 39.38 -12.90 48.97
CA ALA A 30 39.76 -12.57 50.37
C ALA A 30 40.09 -11.05 50.56
N ARG A 31 39.92 -10.52 51.79
CA ARG A 31 40.40 -9.21 52.36
C ARG A 31 39.77 -7.89 51.80
N THR A 32 39.34 -6.86 52.55
CA THR A 32 39.62 -6.25 53.89
C THR A 32 40.92 -5.40 53.96
N ASP A 33 41.01 -4.21 54.58
CA ASP A 33 40.13 -3.51 55.55
C ASP A 33 40.48 -1.99 55.72
N ARG A 34 39.65 -1.22 56.45
CA ARG A 34 39.90 0.10 57.14
C ARG A 34 40.19 1.38 56.30
N ALA A 35 40.11 2.61 56.86
CA ALA A 35 39.24 3.22 57.90
C ALA A 35 39.41 4.77 57.96
N ALA A 36 38.40 5.45 58.53
CA ALA A 36 38.20 6.89 58.82
C ALA A 36 39.40 7.86 59.05
N GLY A 37 39.22 9.15 58.69
CA GLY A 37 40.01 10.29 59.20
C GLY A 37 39.73 11.68 58.56
N SER A 38 39.33 12.67 59.36
CA SER A 38 39.16 14.12 59.04
C SER A 38 39.28 14.94 60.36
N PRO A 39 39.24 16.30 60.42
CA PRO A 39 39.37 17.38 59.40
C PRO A 39 40.34 18.54 59.84
N LYS A 40 40.24 19.74 59.19
CA LYS A 40 40.78 21.09 59.55
C LYS A 40 42.28 21.39 59.29
N ALA A 41 42.74 22.65 59.11
CA ALA A 41 42.15 23.91 58.60
C ALA A 41 43.22 25.04 58.45
N GLY A 42 43.00 26.01 57.53
CA GLY A 42 43.70 27.32 57.44
C GLY A 42 45.06 27.35 56.71
N ASP A 43 45.59 28.50 56.24
CA ASP A 43 44.99 29.84 56.01
C ASP A 43 45.93 30.76 55.14
N THR A 44 45.42 31.87 54.55
CA THR A 44 46.16 33.07 54.00
C THR A 44 47.16 32.89 52.81
N THR A 45 47.53 33.87 51.93
CA THR A 45 47.08 35.24 51.55
C THR A 45 47.72 35.72 50.20
N GLY A 46 47.09 36.70 49.52
CA GLY A 46 47.71 37.62 48.52
C GLY A 46 47.74 37.14 47.04
N GLU A 47 47.82 37.99 46.01
CA GLU A 47 47.65 39.46 45.87
C GLU A 47 47.46 39.78 44.35
N SER A 48 46.47 40.57 43.88
CA SER A 48 46.60 42.01 43.52
C SER A 48 45.62 42.35 42.35
N ALA A 49 45.39 43.63 42.03
CA ALA A 49 44.58 44.12 40.90
C ALA A 49 45.18 45.43 40.32
N PRO A 50 44.78 45.94 39.11
CA PRO A 50 43.79 47.05 39.11
C PRO A 50 42.94 47.35 37.82
N ALA A 51 41.65 47.67 38.04
CA ALA A 51 40.90 48.86 37.58
C ALA A 51 40.51 49.20 36.09
N ARG A 52 39.36 49.92 36.00
CA ARG A 52 38.75 50.74 34.91
C ARG A 52 37.89 50.04 33.83
N ALA A 53 36.82 50.64 33.27
CA ALA A 53 35.91 51.73 33.72
C ALA A 53 34.68 51.88 32.76
N GLY A 54 33.55 52.41 33.27
CA GLY A 54 32.38 52.88 32.48
C GLY A 54 31.17 51.91 32.45
N ALA A 55 29.88 52.23 32.67
CA ALA A 55 29.07 53.37 33.20
C ALA A 55 27.88 53.73 32.27
N GLU A 56 26.83 54.39 32.82
CA GLU A 56 25.48 54.66 32.22
C GLU A 56 24.60 53.37 32.05
N GLY A 57 23.26 53.32 32.06
CA GLY A 57 22.13 54.24 32.34
C GLY A 57 20.79 53.54 31.91
N GLU A 58 19.57 53.78 32.40
CA GLU A 58 19.02 54.64 33.48
C GLU A 58 17.65 54.12 34.04
N GLN A 59 17.43 54.34 35.35
CA GLN A 59 16.20 54.73 36.10
C GLN A 59 14.76 54.16 35.86
N GLY A 60 14.00 54.03 36.97
CA GLY A 60 12.55 53.69 37.08
C GLY A 60 12.32 52.48 37.99
N LYS A 61 12.00 52.56 39.30
CA LYS A 61 10.86 53.17 40.03
C LYS A 61 9.48 52.66 39.58
N ASP A 62 8.56 52.24 40.46
CA ASP A 62 8.47 52.46 41.92
C ASP A 62 7.76 51.30 42.69
N LYS A 63 8.01 51.21 44.01
CA LYS A 63 7.25 50.60 45.16
C LYS A 63 6.22 49.45 44.92
N ALA A 64 6.29 48.28 45.56
CA ALA A 64 6.39 47.88 47.00
C ALA A 64 5.04 47.57 47.68
N GLY A 65 4.95 46.44 48.40
CA GLY A 65 3.69 45.93 48.97
C GLY A 65 3.78 44.69 49.88
N THR A 66 4.44 44.82 51.04
CA THR A 66 4.12 44.18 52.34
C THR A 66 4.07 42.63 52.48
N GLU A 67 5.07 42.08 53.18
CA GLU A 67 5.12 40.78 53.89
C GLU A 67 4.31 40.77 55.23
N PRO A 68 4.34 39.73 56.12
CA PRO A 68 4.56 38.27 56.00
C PRO A 68 3.48 37.42 56.76
N GLY A 69 3.64 36.09 56.82
CA GLY A 69 2.91 35.21 57.76
C GLY A 69 3.54 33.82 57.99
N THR A 70 4.18 33.59 59.14
CA THR A 70 4.83 32.34 59.61
C THR A 70 3.81 31.26 60.05
N ALA A 71 3.93 29.96 59.69
CA ALA A 71 4.77 28.87 60.28
C ALA A 71 4.44 28.53 61.77
N VAL A 72 4.32 27.26 62.25
CA VAL A 72 5.44 26.36 62.68
C VAL A 72 4.96 24.96 63.23
N THR A 73 5.63 23.84 62.83
CA THR A 73 5.80 22.46 63.46
C THR A 73 4.65 21.44 63.81
N GLY A 74 5.03 20.14 63.91
CA GLY A 74 4.28 18.94 64.40
C GLY A 74 4.56 18.56 65.89
N PRO A 75 4.73 17.27 66.36
CA PRO A 75 4.98 15.97 65.67
C PRO A 75 4.18 14.72 66.23
N GLU A 76 4.82 13.56 66.58
CA GLU A 76 4.26 12.18 66.64
C GLU A 76 3.93 11.51 68.03
N LYS A 77 3.09 10.44 67.98
CA LYS A 77 3.19 9.06 68.62
C LYS A 77 2.59 8.67 70.01
N ALA A 78 2.25 7.35 70.08
CA ALA A 78 1.89 6.44 71.22
C ALA A 78 0.49 6.58 71.90
N GLY A 79 -0.17 5.53 72.46
CA GLY A 79 0.07 4.06 72.44
C GLY A 79 -0.82 3.20 73.41
N THR A 80 -0.80 1.85 73.27
CA THR A 80 -1.23 0.75 74.22
C THR A 80 -2.73 0.40 74.52
N GLY A 81 -2.98 -0.87 74.98
CA GLY A 81 -4.29 -1.53 75.32
C GLY A 81 -4.63 -1.57 76.84
N PRO A 82 -5.44 -2.51 77.44
CA PRO A 82 -5.36 -4.00 77.30
C PRO A 82 -6.64 -4.91 77.62
N ASP A 83 -6.45 -6.26 77.61
CA ASP A 83 -6.96 -7.39 78.47
C ASP A 83 -8.43 -8.01 78.56
N ARG A 84 -8.50 -9.34 78.24
CA ARG A 84 -9.01 -10.58 78.96
C ARG A 84 -10.45 -10.85 79.54
N ALA A 85 -11.04 -11.99 79.05
CA ALA A 85 -11.44 -13.26 79.76
C ALA A 85 -12.91 -13.72 80.12
N ALA A 86 -13.25 -14.97 79.69
CA ALA A 86 -14.16 -16.04 80.26
C ALA A 86 -15.71 -15.84 80.36
N THR A 87 -16.66 -16.83 80.48
CA THR A 87 -16.65 -18.31 80.76
C THR A 87 -17.90 -19.08 80.14
N ARG A 88 -18.09 -20.41 80.39
CA ARG A 88 -19.11 -21.40 79.87
C ARG A 88 -20.38 -21.60 80.78
N PRO A 89 -21.40 -22.51 80.59
CA PRO A 89 -21.61 -23.77 79.78
C PRO A 89 -22.95 -23.80 78.94
N GLY A 90 -23.62 -24.89 78.45
CA GLY A 90 -23.31 -26.33 78.14
C GLY A 90 -24.50 -27.37 78.28
N ARG A 91 -24.57 -28.43 77.42
CA ARG A 91 -25.48 -29.67 77.40
C ARG A 91 -26.95 -29.49 76.87
N THR A 92 -27.71 -30.48 76.29
CA THR A 92 -27.60 -31.97 76.03
C THR A 92 -28.57 -32.52 74.92
N THR A 93 -28.27 -33.71 74.32
CA THR A 93 -29.17 -34.80 73.70
C THR A 93 -30.09 -34.50 72.47
N THR A 94 -30.45 -35.41 71.52
CA THR A 94 -30.21 -36.88 71.26
C THR A 94 -30.47 -37.34 69.79
N ASP A 95 -29.61 -38.26 69.28
CA ASP A 95 -29.70 -39.44 68.36
C ASP A 95 -30.78 -39.67 67.25
N ARG A 96 -30.33 -40.10 66.04
CA ARG A 96 -30.36 -41.53 65.58
C ARG A 96 -29.50 -41.80 64.29
N ALA A 97 -29.21 -43.09 64.00
CA ALA A 97 -28.34 -43.61 62.92
C ALA A 97 -29.07 -43.88 61.58
N GLY A 98 -28.47 -44.22 60.42
CA GLY A 98 -27.07 -44.54 60.00
C GLY A 98 -26.95 -44.48 58.44
N THR A 99 -26.13 -45.20 57.65
CA THR A 99 -25.10 -46.29 57.82
C THR A 99 -24.21 -46.38 56.54
N GLU A 100 -23.14 -47.20 56.52
CA GLU A 100 -22.14 -47.43 55.43
C GLU A 100 -22.23 -48.88 54.83
N PRO A 101 -21.37 -49.42 53.91
CA PRO A 101 -20.31 -48.86 53.01
C PRO A 101 -20.32 -49.39 51.54
N GLY A 102 -19.36 -48.99 50.67
CA GLY A 102 -19.12 -49.64 49.35
C GLY A 102 -17.97 -49.06 48.49
N ARG A 103 -17.19 -49.91 47.79
CA ARG A 103 -15.86 -49.57 47.18
C ARG A 103 -15.82 -49.71 45.63
N ALA A 104 -15.13 -48.76 44.98
CA ALA A 104 -14.14 -48.94 43.88
C ALA A 104 -14.50 -49.23 42.38
N THR A 105 -13.70 -48.56 41.52
CA THR A 105 -13.02 -48.99 40.26
C THR A 105 -13.68 -49.03 38.85
N THR A 106 -13.00 -48.31 37.93
CA THR A 106 -12.61 -48.62 36.51
C THR A 106 -13.59 -48.60 35.31
N ASP A 107 -13.20 -47.77 34.32
CA ASP A 107 -13.01 -48.01 32.87
C ASP A 107 -14.14 -48.47 31.90
N ARG A 108 -14.43 -47.53 30.96
CA ARG A 108 -14.15 -47.66 29.51
C ARG A 108 -15.06 -48.50 28.57
N ALA A 109 -15.98 -47.76 27.93
CA ALA A 109 -16.27 -47.74 26.48
C ALA A 109 -17.22 -48.76 25.78
N ALA A 110 -18.07 -48.16 24.93
CA ALA A 110 -18.51 -48.60 23.59
C ALA A 110 -19.78 -49.47 23.36
N ALA A 111 -20.42 -49.16 22.22
CA ALA A 111 -21.19 -50.02 21.29
C ALA A 111 -22.74 -50.17 21.40
N THR A 112 -23.40 -49.54 20.41
CA THR A 112 -24.45 -50.07 19.48
C THR A 112 -25.88 -50.46 19.92
N ASP A 113 -26.82 -49.92 19.13
CA ASP A 113 -28.08 -50.47 18.59
C ASP A 113 -29.28 -50.84 19.50
N GLY A 114 -30.49 -50.52 19.01
CA GLY A 114 -31.77 -51.02 19.55
C GLY A 114 -32.97 -50.06 19.50
N GLY A 115 -33.60 -49.87 18.33
CA GLY A 115 -35.05 -49.56 18.27
C GLY A 115 -35.86 -50.86 18.32
N PRO A 116 -37.19 -50.85 18.61
CA PRO A 116 -38.16 -50.55 17.54
C PRO A 116 -39.57 -50.01 17.95
N THR A 117 -40.38 -49.62 16.94
CA THR A 117 -41.87 -49.68 16.80
C THR A 117 -42.85 -49.38 17.97
N GLY A 118 -44.01 -48.72 17.78
CA GLY A 118 -44.63 -48.11 16.58
C GLY A 118 -46.18 -48.06 16.62
N GLN A 119 -46.80 -47.31 15.68
CA GLN A 119 -48.26 -47.29 15.30
C GLN A 119 -49.30 -46.85 16.37
N ALA A 120 -50.44 -46.19 16.06
CA ALA A 120 -51.02 -45.56 14.84
C ALA A 120 -52.05 -44.47 15.29
N ASP A 121 -52.96 -43.84 14.53
CA ASP A 121 -53.41 -43.90 13.11
C ASP A 121 -54.11 -42.58 12.68
N ALA A 122 -54.44 -42.45 11.38
CA ALA A 122 -55.39 -41.52 10.72
C ALA A 122 -55.09 -39.98 10.75
N GLY A 123 -55.40 -39.20 9.71
CA GLY A 123 -55.86 -39.55 8.35
C GLY A 123 -56.34 -38.32 7.51
N ARG A 124 -56.48 -38.53 6.19
CA ARG A 124 -57.06 -37.66 5.11
C ARG A 124 -56.22 -36.55 4.42
N ASP A 125 -56.27 -36.64 3.09
CA ASP A 125 -56.35 -35.64 2.00
C ASP A 125 -55.26 -34.53 1.83
N GLY A 126 -54.56 -34.36 0.68
CA GLY A 126 -54.47 -35.23 -0.53
C GLY A 126 -53.88 -34.59 -1.83
N GLY A 127 -52.55 -34.60 -2.03
CA GLY A 127 -51.86 -34.31 -3.33
C GLY A 127 -51.62 -32.83 -3.69
N GLY A 128 -50.81 -32.42 -4.70
CA GLY A 128 -49.91 -33.12 -5.64
C GLY A 128 -49.90 -32.46 -7.04
N ALA A 129 -48.81 -32.31 -7.83
CA ALA A 129 -47.38 -32.62 -7.63
C ALA A 129 -46.42 -31.67 -8.43
N LEU A 130 -45.64 -32.13 -9.43
CA LEU A 130 -44.54 -31.40 -10.11
C LEU A 130 -44.61 -31.39 -11.66
N ALA A 131 -43.99 -30.36 -12.27
CA ALA A 131 -43.30 -30.29 -13.58
C ALA A 131 -44.05 -30.23 -14.95
N GLY A 132 -43.49 -29.44 -15.90
CA GLY A 132 -43.46 -29.78 -17.35
C GLY A 132 -44.01 -28.77 -18.39
N ASN A 133 -43.14 -28.33 -19.32
CA ASN A 133 -43.32 -27.92 -20.74
C ASN A 133 -44.65 -27.34 -21.32
N GLY A 134 -44.50 -26.38 -22.25
CA GLY A 134 -44.93 -26.63 -23.66
C GLY A 134 -45.99 -25.73 -24.36
N GLU A 135 -45.55 -25.02 -25.41
CA GLU A 135 -46.23 -24.68 -26.68
C GLU A 135 -47.64 -24.00 -26.80
N SER A 136 -47.57 -22.75 -27.30
CA SER A 136 -48.44 -22.00 -28.25
C SER A 136 -49.74 -22.56 -28.88
N LYS A 137 -50.77 -21.70 -28.97
CA LYS A 137 -51.54 -21.23 -30.18
C LYS A 137 -52.75 -20.35 -29.76
N HIS A 138 -53.52 -19.65 -30.62
CA HIS A 138 -53.25 -18.70 -31.72
C HIS A 138 -54.60 -18.09 -32.20
N GLY A 139 -54.67 -16.76 -32.43
CA GLY A 139 -55.84 -16.05 -32.99
C GLY A 139 -56.98 -15.70 -32.00
N GLY A 140 -57.80 -14.65 -32.16
CA GLY A 140 -57.66 -13.45 -33.02
C GLY A 140 -58.93 -13.02 -33.79
N ASN A 141 -59.50 -11.81 -33.53
CA ASN A 141 -60.34 -11.06 -34.48
C ASN A 141 -60.61 -9.58 -34.06
N LYS A 142 -60.92 -8.75 -35.07
CA LYS A 142 -61.63 -7.42 -35.16
C LYS A 142 -62.05 -6.64 -33.89
N GLY A 143 -62.13 -5.28 -33.90
CA GLY A 143 -61.81 -4.28 -34.93
C GLY A 143 -62.80 -3.08 -35.01
N ALA A 144 -62.41 -2.04 -35.77
CA ALA A 144 -63.18 -0.85 -36.24
C ALA A 144 -63.35 0.40 -35.32
N ASP A 145 -63.25 1.57 -35.99
CA ASP A 145 -63.80 2.94 -35.76
C ASP A 145 -63.62 3.71 -34.41
N GLY A 146 -63.51 5.05 -34.38
CA GLY A 146 -63.32 6.02 -35.47
C GLY A 146 -63.51 7.53 -35.07
N LYS A 147 -62.80 8.44 -35.78
CA LYS A 147 -63.00 9.91 -35.96
C LYS A 147 -63.13 10.93 -34.79
N GLY A 148 -62.28 11.96 -34.86
CA GLY A 148 -62.62 13.40 -34.67
C GLY A 148 -62.68 13.97 -33.23
N ASP A 149 -62.71 15.28 -33.02
CA ASP A 149 -62.24 16.44 -33.82
C ASP A 149 -62.18 17.71 -32.91
N GLU A 150 -61.50 18.79 -33.35
CA GLU A 150 -61.45 20.14 -32.74
C GLU A 150 -60.84 20.24 -31.29
N GLY A 151 -60.34 21.38 -30.78
CA GLY A 151 -60.16 22.71 -31.39
C GLY A 151 -59.33 23.70 -30.52
N ARG A 152 -59.06 24.87 -31.11
CA ARG A 152 -58.52 26.17 -30.61
C ARG A 152 -58.98 26.61 -29.19
N THR A 153 -58.39 27.54 -28.43
CA THR A 153 -57.40 28.66 -28.59
C THR A 153 -56.91 29.09 -27.18
N GLY A 154 -55.91 29.95 -26.92
CA GLY A 154 -55.01 30.76 -27.75
C GLY A 154 -54.11 31.72 -26.90
N GLU A 155 -53.17 32.40 -27.57
CA GLU A 155 -52.56 33.75 -27.34
C GLU A 155 -52.37 34.33 -25.91
N SER A 156 -51.26 35.00 -25.54
CA SER A 156 -49.99 35.37 -26.23
C SER A 156 -48.85 35.46 -25.16
N GLY A 157 -47.70 36.17 -25.23
CA GLY A 157 -47.08 37.16 -26.13
C GLY A 157 -46.06 38.01 -25.33
N GLY A 158 -45.02 38.67 -25.87
CA GLY A 158 -44.49 38.75 -27.24
C GLY A 158 -43.30 39.75 -27.34
N SER A 159 -42.69 39.89 -28.54
CA SER A 159 -41.59 40.85 -28.90
C SER A 159 -40.20 40.54 -28.32
N LYS A 160 -39.03 40.65 -28.99
CA LYS A 160 -38.54 40.85 -30.40
C LYS A 160 -37.00 40.54 -30.36
N ALA A 161 -36.17 40.46 -31.40
CA ALA A 161 -36.17 40.04 -32.83
C ALA A 161 -34.70 40.25 -33.36
N ALA A 162 -34.23 39.94 -34.58
CA ALA A 162 -34.81 39.43 -35.82
C ALA A 162 -33.72 38.78 -36.73
N ALA A 163 -34.16 37.99 -37.73
CA ALA A 163 -33.58 37.74 -39.07
C ALA A 163 -32.19 37.05 -39.26
N GLY A 164 -32.05 36.03 -40.14
CA GLY A 164 -33.08 35.20 -40.78
C GLY A 164 -32.70 34.50 -42.11
N LYS A 165 -33.57 33.55 -42.53
CA LYS A 165 -33.72 32.89 -43.87
C LYS A 165 -32.57 31.98 -44.36
N SER A 166 -32.77 30.85 -45.06
CA SER A 166 -33.97 30.10 -45.57
C SER A 166 -33.72 28.58 -45.37
N ALA A 167 -34.68 27.65 -45.15
CA ALA A 167 -35.81 27.18 -45.99
C ALA A 167 -35.39 26.63 -47.38
N ASP A 168 -35.83 25.46 -47.90
CA ASP A 168 -36.59 24.28 -47.39
C ASP A 168 -36.47 23.13 -48.46
N GLY A 169 -36.91 21.88 -48.32
CA GLY A 169 -37.61 21.12 -47.25
C GLY A 169 -38.26 19.81 -47.78
N LYS A 170 -38.53 18.81 -46.88
CA LYS A 170 -39.27 17.52 -47.09
C LYS A 170 -38.64 16.42 -48.01
N THR A 171 -38.44 15.16 -47.55
CA THR A 171 -39.33 13.95 -47.51
C THR A 171 -39.87 13.49 -48.87
N THR A 172 -39.98 12.20 -49.24
CA THR A 172 -40.49 11.01 -48.48
C THR A 172 -39.92 9.64 -48.95
N ASP A 173 -40.19 8.60 -48.14
CA ASP A 173 -40.38 7.14 -48.40
C ASP A 173 -39.38 6.35 -49.29
N ALA A 174 -38.80 5.18 -48.91
CA ALA A 174 -39.19 4.01 -48.12
C ALA A 174 -39.91 2.88 -48.89
N LYS A 175 -39.24 1.71 -48.99
CA LYS A 175 -39.74 0.31 -49.05
C LYS A 175 -38.53 -0.64 -49.18
N ASP A 176 -38.32 -1.57 -48.25
CA ASP A 176 -38.89 -2.94 -48.16
C ASP A 176 -38.29 -3.92 -49.19
N GLY A 177 -37.75 -5.06 -48.74
CA GLY A 177 -37.12 -6.05 -49.62
C GLY A 177 -36.35 -7.16 -48.88
N ASP A 178 -37.05 -7.96 -48.06
CA ASP A 178 -36.50 -9.17 -47.40
C ASP A 178 -35.91 -10.20 -48.38
N GLY A 179 -34.97 -11.05 -47.93
CA GLY A 179 -34.43 -12.05 -48.86
C GLY A 179 -33.51 -13.20 -48.40
N LYS A 180 -33.61 -13.69 -47.17
CA LYS A 180 -33.39 -15.12 -46.83
C LYS A 180 -32.09 -15.84 -47.31
N THR A 181 -31.16 -15.98 -46.37
CA THR A 181 -30.27 -17.13 -46.11
C THR A 181 -30.37 -18.41 -46.97
N THR A 182 -29.22 -18.95 -47.36
CA THR A 182 -28.92 -20.41 -47.28
C THR A 182 -27.41 -20.68 -47.26
N GLU A 183 -26.96 -21.78 -46.63
CA GLU A 183 -25.55 -22.16 -46.52
C GLU A 183 -25.06 -22.95 -47.75
N GLY A 184 -23.79 -22.78 -48.16
CA GLY A 184 -23.27 -23.25 -49.46
C GLY A 184 -21.78 -23.68 -49.47
N LYS A 185 -21.37 -24.42 -48.44
CA LYS A 185 -20.06 -25.07 -48.18
C LYS A 185 -19.17 -25.46 -49.41
N SER A 186 -17.91 -24.98 -49.42
CA SER A 186 -16.73 -25.50 -50.18
C SER A 186 -16.75 -25.34 -51.72
N VAL A 187 -15.65 -25.41 -52.50
CA VAL A 187 -14.25 -25.91 -52.32
C VAL A 187 -13.23 -24.95 -53.00
N ASP A 188 -11.94 -25.01 -52.64
CA ASP A 188 -10.81 -24.34 -53.31
C ASP A 188 -10.62 -24.69 -54.80
N ALA A 189 -10.28 -23.70 -55.66
CA ALA A 189 -9.41 -23.88 -56.85
C ALA A 189 -8.91 -22.55 -57.49
N LYS A 190 -7.96 -21.88 -56.83
CA LYS A 190 -6.89 -21.02 -57.38
C LYS A 190 -6.62 -21.08 -58.92
N THR A 191 -6.80 -19.97 -59.64
CA THR A 191 -5.83 -19.53 -60.69
C THR A 191 -5.84 -18.00 -60.99
N THR A 192 -4.64 -17.41 -60.96
CA THR A 192 -4.07 -16.31 -61.78
C THR A 192 -4.85 -15.04 -62.21
N ASP A 193 -4.14 -13.91 -61.97
CA ASP A 193 -3.93 -12.74 -62.84
C ASP A 193 -5.03 -11.68 -63.09
N ALA A 194 -4.77 -10.50 -62.52
CA ALA A 194 -5.13 -9.19 -63.09
C ALA A 194 -4.00 -8.19 -62.79
N LYS A 195 -3.50 -7.44 -63.81
CA LYS A 195 -2.39 -6.48 -63.66
C LYS A 195 -2.47 -5.28 -64.63
N THR A 196 -3.22 -4.27 -64.24
CA THR A 196 -3.18 -2.85 -64.65
C THR A 196 -3.76 -2.06 -63.46
N THR A 197 -3.12 -1.05 -62.85
CA THR A 197 -2.84 0.33 -63.31
C THR A 197 -4.14 1.10 -63.66
N ASP A 198 -4.36 2.37 -63.27
CA ASP A 198 -3.45 3.45 -62.84
C ASP A 198 -4.06 4.36 -61.74
N ALA A 199 -3.21 5.05 -60.95
CA ALA A 199 -3.53 6.35 -60.33
C ALA A 199 -2.28 7.09 -59.79
N LYS A 200 -1.96 8.23 -60.41
CA LYS A 200 -0.94 9.25 -60.06
C LYS A 200 -1.55 10.26 -59.04
N THR A 201 -0.87 11.12 -58.25
CA THR A 201 0.56 11.55 -58.12
C THR A 201 0.83 12.19 -56.72
N THR A 202 2.13 12.45 -56.46
CA THR A 202 2.77 13.48 -55.58
C THR A 202 2.68 13.34 -54.06
N ASP A 203 3.66 13.82 -53.27
CA ASP A 203 5.13 13.95 -53.44
C ASP A 203 5.80 14.24 -52.07
N ALA A 204 7.11 13.97 -51.92
CA ALA A 204 7.99 14.72 -51.00
C ALA A 204 9.50 14.48 -51.28
N LYS A 205 10.05 15.15 -52.30
CA LYS A 205 11.41 15.74 -52.36
C LYS A 205 12.62 14.99 -51.72
N THR A 206 13.52 14.49 -52.57
CA THR A 206 14.89 14.06 -52.23
C THR A 206 15.88 15.22 -52.01
N THR A 207 16.98 14.93 -51.31
CA THR A 207 18.25 15.70 -51.36
C THR A 207 19.39 14.76 -51.73
N GLU A 208 20.35 15.22 -52.52
CA GLU A 208 21.26 14.37 -53.31
C GLU A 208 22.52 13.90 -52.55
N GLY A 209 23.06 12.75 -52.98
CA GLY A 209 24.41 12.31 -52.63
C GLY A 209 25.41 12.67 -53.73
N LYS A 210 26.59 13.20 -53.37
CA LYS A 210 27.61 13.60 -54.34
C LYS A 210 28.47 12.41 -54.78
N THR A 211 28.52 12.15 -56.08
CA THR A 211 29.42 11.20 -56.73
C THR A 211 30.80 11.81 -57.03
N THR A 212 31.81 10.95 -57.12
CA THR A 212 33.09 11.21 -57.80
C THR A 212 33.59 9.92 -58.45
N GLU A 213 33.63 9.90 -59.77
CA GLU A 213 34.50 9.04 -60.59
C GLU A 213 35.96 9.54 -60.43
N GLY A 214 37.04 8.86 -60.83
CA GLY A 214 37.24 7.59 -61.54
C GLY A 214 38.72 7.51 -61.97
N LYS A 215 39.11 6.49 -62.78
CA LYS A 215 40.50 6.21 -63.28
C LYS A 215 41.50 5.77 -62.18
N ASP A 216 42.48 4.89 -62.41
CA ASP A 216 42.78 3.87 -63.44
C ASP A 216 43.29 2.63 -62.64
N GLY A 217 43.35 1.37 -63.12
CA GLY A 217 43.04 0.78 -64.42
C GLY A 217 44.05 -0.33 -64.73
N ASP A 218 43.69 -1.62 -64.56
CA ASP A 218 44.59 -2.75 -64.86
C ASP A 218 43.85 -4.08 -65.14
N GLY A 219 44.54 -5.03 -65.79
CA GLY A 219 44.37 -6.48 -65.70
C GLY A 219 42.97 -7.10 -65.87
N LYS A 220 42.51 -7.30 -67.10
CA LYS A 220 41.32 -8.14 -67.39
C LYS A 220 41.70 -9.58 -67.75
N GLU A 221 41.95 -10.44 -66.76
CA GLU A 221 41.86 -11.89 -66.96
C GLU A 221 40.46 -12.41 -66.59
N ALA A 222 39.74 -12.92 -67.58
CA ALA A 222 38.44 -13.55 -67.37
C ALA A 222 38.62 -14.99 -66.86
N GLY A 223 38.90 -15.13 -65.56
CA GLY A 223 38.99 -16.42 -64.90
C GLY A 223 37.76 -17.28 -65.18
N LYS A 224 37.97 -18.55 -65.56
CA LYS A 224 36.87 -19.51 -65.82
C LYS A 224 35.97 -19.60 -64.59
N PRO A 225 34.63 -19.67 -64.74
CA PRO A 225 33.73 -19.82 -63.60
C PRO A 225 34.11 -21.07 -62.81
N ASP A 226 34.24 -20.93 -61.48
CA ASP A 226 34.62 -22.04 -60.63
C ASP A 226 33.57 -23.15 -60.73
N ARG A 227 34.00 -24.33 -61.20
CA ARG A 227 33.15 -25.52 -61.35
C ARG A 227 32.54 -25.96 -60.02
N TRP A 228 33.14 -25.58 -58.89
CA TRP A 228 32.65 -25.91 -57.56
C TRP A 228 31.64 -24.89 -57.02
N ALA A 229 31.46 -23.73 -57.64
CA ALA A 229 30.43 -22.76 -57.25
C ALA A 229 29.00 -23.33 -57.38
N ALA A 230 28.78 -24.32 -58.26
CA ALA A 230 27.53 -25.06 -58.38
C ALA A 230 27.21 -25.96 -57.15
N PHE A 231 28.20 -26.20 -56.28
CA PHE A 231 28.06 -26.96 -55.02
C PHE A 231 28.06 -26.04 -53.79
N ALA A 232 28.17 -24.71 -53.97
CA ALA A 232 27.96 -23.78 -52.88
C ALA A 232 26.48 -23.88 -52.39
N PRO A 233 26.22 -23.83 -51.08
CA PRO A 233 24.85 -23.83 -50.58
C PRO A 233 24.11 -22.60 -51.14
N ALA A 234 22.91 -22.83 -51.68
CA ALA A 234 22.13 -21.78 -52.31
C ALA A 234 21.98 -20.56 -51.38
N PRO A 235 22.25 -19.33 -51.87
CA PRO A 235 22.34 -18.15 -51.02
C PRO A 235 21.04 -17.95 -50.23
N GLU A 236 21.14 -17.74 -48.92
CA GLU A 236 19.97 -17.68 -48.03
C GLU A 236 18.91 -16.72 -48.59
N ALA A 237 17.75 -17.28 -48.97
CA ALA A 237 16.69 -16.53 -49.62
C ALA A 237 16.20 -15.40 -48.70
N VAL A 238 16.64 -14.17 -49.00
CA VAL A 238 16.48 -12.99 -48.14
C VAL A 238 15.00 -12.84 -47.77
N PRO A 239 14.61 -13.04 -46.48
CA PRO A 239 13.21 -13.20 -46.15
C PRO A 239 12.40 -11.96 -46.54
N GLY A 240 11.31 -12.18 -47.28
CA GLY A 240 10.41 -11.12 -47.72
C GLY A 240 9.90 -10.26 -46.55
N ARG A 241 9.53 -9.00 -46.82
CA ARG A 241 9.09 -8.03 -45.80
C ARG A 241 8.14 -8.62 -44.73
N PRO A 242 7.06 -9.38 -45.05
CA PRO A 242 6.20 -9.99 -44.03
C PRO A 242 6.90 -11.08 -43.19
N ARG A 243 7.76 -11.93 -43.77
CA ARG A 243 8.55 -12.91 -43.01
C ARG A 243 9.58 -12.23 -42.09
N ARG A 244 10.13 -11.07 -42.48
CA ARG A 244 10.97 -10.25 -41.59
C ARG A 244 10.17 -9.63 -40.45
N ALA A 245 8.98 -9.08 -40.72
CA ALA A 245 8.08 -8.56 -39.69
C ALA A 245 7.68 -9.65 -38.68
N ALA A 246 7.22 -10.82 -39.14
CA ALA A 246 6.88 -11.95 -38.29
C ALA A 246 8.07 -12.45 -37.44
N ARG A 247 9.27 -12.55 -38.03
CA ARG A 247 10.52 -12.87 -37.29
C ARG A 247 10.97 -11.76 -36.34
N TRP A 248 10.49 -10.52 -36.48
CA TRP A 248 10.74 -9.43 -35.53
C TRP A 248 9.74 -9.48 -34.38
N VAL A 249 8.44 -9.54 -34.67
CA VAL A 249 7.36 -9.69 -33.67
C VAL A 249 7.61 -10.94 -32.80
N GLY A 250 7.89 -12.09 -33.39
CA GLY A 250 8.18 -13.32 -32.64
C GLY A 250 9.41 -13.19 -31.72
N ARG A 251 10.46 -12.48 -32.15
CA ARG A 251 11.63 -12.20 -31.28
C ARG A 251 11.33 -11.19 -30.19
N LEU A 252 10.41 -10.26 -30.42
CA LEU A 252 9.94 -9.31 -29.40
C LEU A 252 9.06 -10.00 -28.36
N LEU A 253 8.11 -10.85 -28.77
CA LEU A 253 7.26 -11.63 -27.86
C LEU A 253 8.05 -12.62 -27.00
N ILE A 254 9.05 -13.28 -27.58
CA ILE A 254 9.94 -14.24 -26.87
C ILE A 254 11.08 -13.51 -26.13
N HIS A 255 11.17 -12.18 -26.19
CA HIS A 255 12.19 -11.44 -25.46
C HIS A 255 11.94 -11.55 -23.95
N GLU A 256 13.01 -11.88 -23.22
CA GLU A 256 13.03 -12.01 -21.76
C GLU A 256 12.30 -10.89 -20.99
N TRP A 257 12.40 -9.63 -21.42
CA TRP A 257 11.70 -8.52 -20.76
C TRP A 257 10.20 -8.53 -21.04
N THR A 258 9.77 -8.82 -22.26
CA THR A 258 8.35 -9.00 -22.62
C THR A 258 7.73 -10.14 -21.81
N LEU A 259 8.45 -11.27 -21.71
CA LEU A 259 8.04 -12.42 -20.90
C LEU A 259 8.02 -12.11 -19.40
N ALA A 260 8.95 -11.29 -18.90
CA ALA A 260 8.97 -10.84 -17.51
C ALA A 260 7.80 -9.88 -17.20
N THR A 261 7.49 -8.94 -18.09
CA THR A 261 6.35 -8.02 -17.94
C THR A 261 5.02 -8.77 -18.01
N VAL A 262 4.80 -9.60 -19.02
CA VAL A 262 3.57 -10.40 -19.16
C VAL A 262 3.44 -11.39 -18.00
N GLY A 263 4.54 -12.05 -17.60
CA GLY A 263 4.56 -12.94 -16.45
C GLY A 263 4.24 -12.23 -15.13
N SER A 264 4.74 -11.00 -14.95
CA SER A 264 4.43 -10.17 -13.76
C SER A 264 2.97 -9.72 -13.73
N LEU A 265 2.39 -9.36 -14.88
CA LEU A 265 0.97 -9.01 -15.00
C LEU A 265 0.06 -10.21 -14.74
N VAL A 266 0.34 -11.36 -15.36
CA VAL A 266 -0.42 -12.60 -15.13
C VAL A 266 -0.31 -13.06 -13.68
N LEU A 267 0.88 -13.02 -13.09
CA LEU A 267 1.07 -13.38 -11.70
C LEU A 267 0.34 -12.42 -10.75
N ALA A 268 0.37 -11.11 -11.03
CA ALA A 268 -0.38 -10.13 -10.24
C ALA A 268 -1.88 -10.41 -10.30
N VAL A 269 -2.47 -10.62 -11.49
CA VAL A 269 -3.91 -10.96 -11.62
C VAL A 269 -4.27 -12.24 -10.86
N LEU A 270 -3.39 -13.26 -10.86
CA LEU A 270 -3.63 -14.52 -10.15
C LEU A 270 -3.46 -14.40 -8.62
N LEU A 271 -2.40 -13.74 -8.15
CA LEU A 271 -2.10 -13.59 -6.71
C LEU A 271 -2.84 -12.43 -6.04
N THR A 272 -3.61 -11.63 -6.80
CA THR A 272 -4.56 -10.64 -6.27
C THR A 272 -6.03 -10.99 -6.53
N TRP A 273 -6.32 -12.16 -7.12
CA TRP A 273 -7.69 -12.60 -7.31
C TRP A 273 -8.39 -12.76 -5.95
N PRO A 274 -9.63 -12.26 -5.75
CA PRO A 274 -10.59 -11.78 -6.76
C PRO A 274 -10.67 -10.27 -7.04
N THR A 275 -9.63 -9.43 -6.83
CA THR A 275 -9.70 -7.96 -7.03
C THR A 275 -10.34 -7.52 -8.37
N LEU A 276 -10.08 -8.23 -9.48
CA LEU A 276 -10.64 -7.90 -10.80
C LEU A 276 -11.94 -8.64 -11.16
N ARG A 277 -12.59 -9.31 -10.20
CA ARG A 277 -13.87 -10.02 -10.42
C ARG A 277 -15.07 -9.08 -10.49
N TYR A 278 -15.15 -8.11 -9.58
CA TYR A 278 -16.19 -7.08 -9.55
C TYR A 278 -15.57 -5.68 -9.35
N PRO A 279 -14.68 -5.24 -10.26
CA PRO A 279 -13.74 -4.14 -10.00
C PRO A 279 -14.37 -2.74 -9.88
N LEU A 280 -15.69 -2.61 -10.11
CA LEU A 280 -16.47 -1.39 -9.88
C LEU A 280 -17.09 -1.31 -8.47
N HIS A 281 -17.18 -2.45 -7.76
CA HIS A 281 -18.04 -2.61 -6.58
C HIS A 281 -17.37 -3.32 -5.40
N THR A 282 -16.29 -4.07 -5.59
CA THR A 282 -15.51 -4.70 -4.51
C THR A 282 -14.10 -4.14 -4.46
N ILE A 283 -13.49 -4.13 -3.27
CA ILE A 283 -12.15 -3.59 -3.01
C ILE A 283 -11.38 -4.56 -2.09
N PRO A 284 -10.03 -4.68 -2.18
CA PRO A 284 -9.24 -5.55 -1.31
C PRO A 284 -9.12 -5.05 0.14
N GLN A 285 -9.07 -6.00 1.08
CA GLN A 285 -9.00 -5.85 2.54
C GLN A 285 -10.27 -5.27 3.16
N ASP A 286 -10.41 -3.95 3.21
CA ASP A 286 -11.49 -3.25 3.90
C ASP A 286 -12.16 -2.21 2.99
N TYR A 287 -13.31 -1.66 3.40
CA TYR A 287 -14.04 -0.66 2.60
C TYR A 287 -13.70 0.79 2.97
N TRP A 288 -12.68 1.04 3.81
CA TRP A 288 -12.39 2.37 4.35
C TRP A 288 -11.03 2.91 3.85
N ASP A 289 -9.90 2.29 4.16
CA ASP A 289 -8.58 2.82 3.78
C ASP A 289 -8.32 2.81 2.25
N PRO A 290 -8.80 1.81 1.49
CA PRO A 290 -8.81 1.86 0.02
C PRO A 290 -9.71 2.94 -0.56
N THR A 291 -10.83 3.28 0.09
CA THR A 291 -11.78 4.27 -0.47
C THR A 291 -11.25 5.69 -0.31
N LEU A 292 -10.51 5.96 0.77
CA LEU A 292 -9.61 7.12 0.88
C LEU A 292 -8.64 7.19 -0.31
N GLN A 293 -7.88 6.12 -0.57
CA GLN A 293 -6.85 6.12 -1.61
C GLN A 293 -7.44 6.18 -3.03
N ALA A 294 -8.64 5.63 -3.25
CA ALA A 294 -9.42 5.81 -4.47
C ALA A 294 -9.84 7.29 -4.65
N TRP A 295 -10.27 7.98 -3.59
CA TRP A 295 -10.50 9.42 -3.61
C TRP A 295 -9.22 10.22 -3.84
N GLN A 296 -8.08 9.88 -3.23
CA GLN A 296 -6.81 10.63 -3.40
C GLN A 296 -6.34 10.63 -4.87
N MET A 297 -6.43 9.48 -5.55
CA MET A 297 -6.17 9.39 -6.98
C MET A 297 -7.21 10.17 -7.81
N ALA A 298 -8.49 10.11 -7.45
CA ALA A 298 -9.54 10.84 -8.15
C ALA A 298 -9.42 12.38 -7.97
N TRP A 299 -9.12 12.86 -6.77
CA TRP A 299 -8.88 14.26 -6.45
C TRP A 299 -7.68 14.81 -7.23
N SER A 300 -6.52 14.17 -7.12
CA SER A 300 -5.31 14.62 -7.82
C SER A 300 -5.47 14.64 -9.34
N GLY A 301 -6.21 13.68 -9.91
CA GLY A 301 -6.57 13.71 -11.33
C GLY A 301 -7.58 14.81 -11.70
N HIS A 302 -8.59 15.06 -10.87
CA HIS A 302 -9.57 16.13 -11.06
C HIS A 302 -8.91 17.51 -11.00
N ILE A 303 -8.22 17.81 -9.90
CA ILE A 303 -7.73 19.17 -9.62
C ILE A 303 -6.62 19.61 -10.58
N LEU A 304 -5.80 18.67 -11.09
CA LEU A 304 -4.82 18.96 -12.13
C LEU A 304 -5.45 19.29 -13.50
N LEU A 305 -6.72 18.92 -13.73
CA LEU A 305 -7.49 19.30 -14.92
C LEU A 305 -8.32 20.56 -14.73
N THR A 306 -8.82 20.83 -13.51
CA THR A 306 -9.74 21.95 -13.24
C THR A 306 -9.05 23.19 -12.67
N ASN A 307 -8.19 23.06 -11.66
CA ASN A 307 -7.44 24.15 -11.07
C ASN A 307 -6.12 23.68 -10.42
N PRO A 308 -5.04 23.44 -11.19
CA PRO A 308 -3.80 22.85 -10.66
C PRO A 308 -3.10 23.69 -9.57
N ALA A 309 -3.44 24.97 -9.44
CA ALA A 309 -2.93 25.83 -8.35
C ALA A 309 -3.52 25.44 -6.96
N GLN A 310 -4.67 24.78 -6.93
CA GLN A 310 -5.35 24.32 -5.71
C GLN A 310 -5.08 22.84 -5.39
N LEU A 311 -4.06 22.20 -5.98
CA LEU A 311 -3.74 20.77 -5.79
C LEU A 311 -3.79 20.28 -4.33
N TRP A 312 -3.31 21.10 -3.39
CA TRP A 312 -3.20 20.77 -1.96
C TRP A 312 -4.45 21.09 -1.14
N GLN A 313 -5.40 21.84 -1.70
CA GLN A 313 -6.65 22.31 -1.07
C GLN A 313 -7.78 21.33 -1.44
N SER A 314 -7.87 20.21 -0.72
CA SER A 314 -8.84 19.17 -1.08
C SER A 314 -10.26 19.55 -0.68
N ASN A 315 -11.25 18.98 -1.37
CA ASN A 315 -12.67 19.16 -1.04
C ASN A 315 -13.09 18.51 0.30
N ALA A 316 -12.17 17.83 1.01
CA ALA A 316 -12.42 17.16 2.29
C ALA A 316 -11.78 17.92 3.45
N PHE A 317 -12.26 17.67 4.68
CA PHE A 317 -11.91 18.43 5.89
C PHE A 317 -12.31 19.92 5.84
N PHE A 318 -13.29 20.32 5.03
CA PHE A 318 -13.70 21.73 4.93
C PHE A 318 -14.00 22.34 6.31
N PRO A 319 -13.48 23.54 6.65
CA PRO A 319 -12.70 24.49 5.82
C PRO A 319 -11.16 24.42 5.97
N GLU A 320 -10.58 23.33 6.47
CA GLU A 320 -9.14 23.23 6.76
C GLU A 320 -8.25 23.35 5.51
N ASP A 321 -7.23 24.22 5.58
CA ASP A 321 -6.20 24.41 4.55
C ASP A 321 -5.21 23.23 4.48
N TRP A 322 -4.60 23.04 3.31
CA TRP A 322 -3.60 21.99 2.99
C TRP A 322 -4.09 20.55 3.20
N SER A 323 -5.42 20.35 3.25
CA SER A 323 -6.07 19.08 3.62
C SER A 323 -5.66 17.86 2.78
N PHE A 324 -5.18 18.04 1.54
CA PHE A 324 -4.66 16.92 0.74
C PHE A 324 -3.36 16.34 1.31
N ALA A 325 -2.55 17.16 2.01
CA ALA A 325 -1.29 16.75 2.62
C ALA A 325 -1.45 16.10 4.02
N PHE A 326 -2.69 15.87 4.49
CA PHE A 326 -2.94 15.11 5.73
C PHE A 326 -2.65 13.59 5.61
N SER A 327 -2.23 13.11 4.44
CA SER A 327 -1.85 11.72 4.16
C SER A 327 -0.87 11.60 2.97
N ASP A 328 -0.37 10.40 2.68
CA ASP A 328 0.41 10.11 1.46
C ASP A 328 -0.48 10.30 0.22
N THR A 329 -0.12 11.21 -0.69
CA THR A 329 -1.06 11.73 -1.73
C THR A 329 -1.27 10.86 -2.97
N LEU A 330 -0.47 9.81 -3.20
CA LEU A 330 -0.49 9.00 -4.43
C LEU A 330 -0.34 9.82 -5.73
N LEU A 331 0.26 11.02 -5.69
CA LEU A 331 0.30 11.97 -6.81
C LEU A 331 0.95 11.39 -8.08
N GLY A 332 1.87 10.42 -7.95
CA GLY A 332 2.44 9.65 -9.06
C GLY A 332 1.40 8.84 -9.88
N TYR A 333 0.17 8.68 -9.39
CA TYR A 333 -0.95 8.03 -10.07
C TYR A 333 -2.05 9.01 -10.56
N ALA A 334 -1.89 10.32 -10.39
CA ALA A 334 -2.86 11.31 -10.86
C ALA A 334 -3.28 11.16 -12.34
N PRO A 335 -2.43 10.73 -13.30
CA PRO A 335 -2.87 10.46 -14.68
C PRO A 335 -3.94 9.35 -14.81
N ALA A 336 -4.04 8.42 -13.86
CA ALA A 336 -5.16 7.48 -13.81
C ALA A 336 -6.44 8.20 -13.32
N GLY A 337 -6.32 9.08 -12.33
CA GLY A 337 -7.39 9.94 -11.82
C GLY A 337 -8.01 10.88 -12.85
N MET A 338 -7.31 11.17 -13.95
CA MET A 338 -7.83 11.96 -15.08
C MET A 338 -8.85 11.21 -15.94
N ILE A 339 -8.99 9.88 -15.76
CA ILE A 339 -9.83 9.02 -16.61
C ILE A 339 -11.12 8.64 -15.85
N GLY A 340 -12.27 9.16 -16.27
CA GLY A 340 -13.57 8.86 -15.67
C GLY A 340 -13.88 9.68 -14.40
N ASN A 341 -15.16 9.73 -14.03
CA ASN A 341 -15.69 10.54 -12.94
C ASN A 341 -16.59 9.70 -12.01
N GLY A 342 -16.74 10.10 -10.75
CA GLY A 342 -17.59 9.41 -9.78
C GLY A 342 -16.96 8.20 -9.09
N PRO A 343 -17.64 7.66 -8.06
CA PRO A 343 -17.09 6.67 -7.13
C PRO A 343 -16.76 5.33 -7.81
N GLU A 344 -17.63 4.82 -8.68
CA GLU A 344 -17.39 3.54 -9.38
C GLU A 344 -16.13 3.62 -10.27
N ALA A 345 -15.90 4.75 -10.93
CA ALA A 345 -14.68 4.98 -11.71
C ALA A 345 -13.44 5.10 -10.80
N ALA A 346 -13.56 5.72 -9.62
CA ALA A 346 -12.48 5.75 -8.63
C ALA A 346 -12.13 4.35 -8.10
N VAL A 347 -13.14 3.52 -7.80
CA VAL A 347 -12.98 2.11 -7.38
C VAL A 347 -12.32 1.27 -8.49
N LEU A 348 -12.77 1.41 -9.74
CA LEU A 348 -12.16 0.74 -10.90
C LEU A 348 -10.69 1.10 -11.07
N ARG A 349 -10.36 2.40 -10.96
CA ARG A 349 -8.97 2.88 -11.03
C ARG A 349 -8.13 2.31 -9.90
N TYR A 350 -8.63 2.33 -8.66
CA TYR A 350 -7.95 1.73 -7.51
C TYR A 350 -7.63 0.25 -7.76
N ASN A 351 -8.63 -0.54 -8.16
CA ASN A 351 -8.47 -1.98 -8.39
C ASN A 351 -7.49 -2.29 -9.54
N ILE A 352 -7.50 -1.51 -10.62
CA ILE A 352 -6.51 -1.63 -11.70
C ILE A 352 -5.10 -1.27 -11.18
N MET A 353 -4.96 -0.15 -10.47
CA MET A 353 -3.66 0.31 -9.96
C MET A 353 -3.07 -0.64 -8.91
N PHE A 354 -3.90 -1.25 -8.07
CA PHE A 354 -3.51 -2.29 -7.11
C PHE A 354 -2.83 -3.49 -7.80
N VAL A 355 -3.40 -3.99 -8.90
CA VAL A 355 -2.80 -5.09 -9.67
C VAL A 355 -1.53 -4.64 -10.41
N LEU A 356 -1.53 -3.43 -10.97
CA LEU A 356 -0.34 -2.88 -11.63
C LEU A 356 0.82 -2.60 -10.65
N ALA A 357 0.54 -2.25 -9.40
CA ALA A 357 1.54 -2.07 -8.35
C ALA A 357 2.27 -3.40 -8.04
N HIS A 358 1.53 -4.50 -7.84
CA HIS A 358 2.10 -5.85 -7.66
C HIS A 358 2.92 -6.31 -8.89
N ALA A 359 2.42 -6.05 -10.10
CA ALA A 359 3.15 -6.36 -11.33
C ALA A 359 4.45 -5.55 -11.45
N LEU A 360 4.43 -4.26 -11.08
CA LEU A 360 5.61 -3.39 -11.08
C LEU A 360 6.62 -3.77 -10.00
N ALA A 361 6.17 -4.16 -8.80
CA ALA A 361 7.02 -4.70 -7.73
C ALA A 361 7.74 -5.97 -8.19
N THR A 362 7.00 -6.91 -8.79
CA THR A 362 7.53 -8.15 -9.36
C THR A 362 8.59 -7.85 -10.42
N LEU A 363 8.27 -6.98 -11.38
CA LEU A 363 9.15 -6.63 -12.51
C LEU A 363 10.37 -5.81 -12.07
N GLY A 364 10.22 -4.91 -11.09
CA GLY A 364 11.29 -4.06 -10.56
C GLY A 364 12.34 -4.86 -9.81
N ALA A 365 11.93 -5.72 -8.87
CA ALA A 365 12.84 -6.60 -8.15
C ALA A 365 13.48 -7.66 -9.08
N TYR A 366 12.73 -8.17 -10.07
CA TYR A 366 13.30 -8.98 -11.16
C TYR A 366 14.41 -8.22 -11.91
N ALA A 367 14.15 -7.00 -12.36
CA ALA A 367 15.11 -6.18 -13.11
C ALA A 367 16.37 -5.88 -12.28
N LEU A 368 16.22 -5.57 -11.00
CA LEU A 368 17.33 -5.34 -10.08
C LEU A 368 18.20 -6.60 -9.94
N ALA A 369 17.61 -7.74 -9.58
CA ALA A 369 18.34 -9.00 -9.43
C ALA A 369 19.09 -9.39 -10.72
N ARG A 370 18.46 -9.23 -11.89
CA ARG A 370 19.07 -9.48 -13.20
C ARG A 370 20.24 -8.54 -13.50
N GLN A 371 20.13 -7.25 -13.19
CA GLN A 371 21.23 -6.28 -13.35
C GLN A 371 22.40 -6.56 -12.39
N LEU A 372 22.12 -6.93 -11.13
CA LEU A 372 23.15 -7.32 -10.15
C LEU A 372 23.81 -8.67 -10.47
N GLY A 373 23.23 -9.46 -11.39
CA GLY A 373 23.88 -10.60 -12.06
C GLY A 373 23.27 -11.97 -11.77
N ALA A 374 22.08 -12.02 -11.16
CA ALA A 374 21.27 -13.22 -11.05
C ALA A 374 20.81 -13.72 -12.44
N GLY A 375 20.51 -15.01 -12.55
CA GLY A 375 19.86 -15.61 -13.72
C GLY A 375 18.35 -15.38 -13.74
N ARG A 376 17.66 -15.85 -14.79
CA ARG A 376 16.20 -15.66 -14.97
C ARG A 376 15.37 -16.14 -13.77
N ILE A 377 15.59 -17.38 -13.33
CA ILE A 377 14.78 -17.98 -12.25
C ILE A 377 15.10 -17.33 -10.89
N GLY A 378 16.38 -17.03 -10.61
CA GLY A 378 16.74 -16.26 -9.42
C GLY A 378 16.11 -14.86 -9.41
N GLY A 379 16.12 -14.17 -10.55
CA GLY A 379 15.40 -12.90 -10.71
C GLY A 379 13.90 -13.02 -10.50
N ALA A 380 13.27 -14.11 -10.97
CA ALA A 380 11.86 -14.38 -10.71
C ALA A 380 11.59 -14.60 -9.22
N VAL A 381 12.46 -15.36 -8.52
CA VAL A 381 12.36 -15.55 -7.06
C VAL A 381 12.42 -14.21 -6.32
N ALA A 382 13.37 -13.33 -6.63
CA ALA A 382 13.41 -11.98 -6.05
C ALA A 382 12.17 -11.14 -6.40
N GLY A 383 11.64 -11.27 -7.62
CA GLY A 383 10.41 -10.60 -8.05
C GLY A 383 9.21 -11.00 -7.20
N VAL A 384 8.93 -12.29 -7.13
CA VAL A 384 7.78 -12.81 -6.36
C VAL A 384 7.98 -12.59 -4.86
N SER A 385 9.16 -12.88 -4.32
CA SER A 385 9.42 -12.76 -2.88
C SER A 385 9.39 -11.31 -2.39
N TYR A 386 9.55 -10.32 -3.28
CA TYR A 386 9.41 -8.91 -2.94
C TYR A 386 7.97 -8.41 -3.04
N ALA A 387 7.21 -8.88 -4.03
CA ALA A 387 5.85 -8.40 -4.31
C ALA A 387 4.74 -9.11 -3.53
N TYR A 388 4.95 -10.37 -3.10
CA TYR A 388 3.94 -11.20 -2.42
C TYR A 388 4.49 -11.83 -1.13
N ALA A 389 5.38 -11.14 -0.42
CA ALA A 389 5.81 -11.56 0.91
C ALA A 389 4.61 -11.58 1.88
N PRO A 390 4.47 -12.57 2.80
CA PRO A 390 3.28 -12.69 3.63
C PRO A 390 2.89 -11.43 4.39
N TRP A 391 3.85 -10.66 4.95
CA TRP A 391 3.56 -9.40 5.66
C TRP A 391 2.90 -8.30 4.78
N LEU A 392 3.10 -8.30 3.46
CA LEU A 392 2.41 -7.36 2.57
C LEU A 392 0.91 -7.66 2.44
N LEU A 393 0.45 -8.86 2.80
CA LEU A 393 -0.95 -9.26 2.70
C LEU A 393 -1.85 -8.53 3.71
N ALA A 394 -1.31 -8.16 4.88
CA ALA A 394 -1.99 -7.26 5.85
C ALA A 394 -1.93 -5.78 5.46
N GLN A 395 -1.15 -5.45 4.43
CA GLN A 395 -1.02 -4.10 3.85
C GLN A 395 -1.81 -3.97 2.54
N ALA A 396 -2.71 -4.92 2.23
CA ALA A 396 -3.52 -4.92 1.00
C ALA A 396 -4.47 -3.71 0.88
N GLY A 397 -4.92 -3.12 1.99
CA GLY A 397 -5.65 -1.86 1.98
C GLY A 397 -4.75 -0.65 1.69
N HIS A 398 -3.44 -0.78 1.91
CA HIS A 398 -2.45 0.28 1.89
C HIS A 398 -1.72 0.36 0.53
N LEU A 399 -2.44 0.77 -0.53
CA LEU A 399 -1.86 0.95 -1.87
C LEU A 399 -0.56 1.78 -1.86
N HIS A 400 -0.45 2.81 -1.02
CA HIS A 400 0.80 3.59 -0.86
C HIS A 400 2.02 2.78 -0.39
N VAL A 401 1.83 1.66 0.32
CA VAL A 401 2.90 0.71 0.73
C VAL A 401 3.17 -0.34 -0.36
N ILE A 402 2.11 -0.81 -1.04
CA ILE A 402 2.19 -1.79 -2.15
C ILE A 402 2.85 -1.18 -3.39
N SER A 403 2.73 0.14 -3.58
CA SER A 403 3.24 0.91 -4.71
C SER A 403 4.75 1.16 -4.62
N ASN A 404 5.50 0.12 -4.25
CA ASN A 404 6.93 0.13 -3.97
C ASN A 404 7.82 -0.27 -5.17
N GLY A 405 7.24 -0.76 -6.26
CA GLY A 405 8.00 -1.34 -7.38
C GLY A 405 8.91 -0.37 -8.14
N GLY A 406 8.70 0.93 -8.00
CA GLY A 406 9.62 1.96 -8.48
C GLY A 406 10.96 1.96 -7.73
N ILE A 407 11.01 1.54 -6.46
CA ILE A 407 12.24 1.45 -5.65
C ILE A 407 13.28 0.51 -6.31
N PRO A 408 13.03 -0.81 -6.47
CA PRO A 408 14.02 -1.69 -7.09
C PRO A 408 14.19 -1.39 -8.58
N LEU A 409 13.17 -0.88 -9.28
CA LEU A 409 13.29 -0.51 -10.69
C LEU A 409 14.23 0.69 -10.90
N ALA A 410 14.12 1.75 -10.09
CA ALA A 410 15.04 2.88 -10.12
C ALA A 410 16.48 2.43 -9.82
N LEU A 411 16.68 1.61 -8.78
CA LEU A 411 17.98 1.03 -8.46
C LEU A 411 18.54 0.16 -9.60
N ALA A 412 17.69 -0.60 -10.30
CA ALA A 412 18.06 -1.37 -11.48
C ALA A 412 18.50 -0.47 -12.64
N MET A 413 17.75 0.59 -12.93
CA MET A 413 18.06 1.57 -13.98
C MET A 413 19.35 2.35 -13.69
N LEU A 414 19.52 2.87 -12.47
CA LEU A 414 20.74 3.56 -12.05
C LEU A 414 21.97 2.64 -12.13
N ALA A 415 21.88 1.41 -11.61
CA ALA A 415 22.95 0.42 -11.73
C ALA A 415 23.22 0.01 -13.20
N ARG A 416 22.17 -0.04 -14.05
CA ARG A 416 22.27 -0.30 -15.48
C ARG A 416 22.99 0.83 -16.22
N GLY A 417 22.66 2.08 -15.94
CA GLY A 417 23.30 3.27 -16.53
C GLY A 417 24.75 3.44 -16.10
N HIS A 418 25.06 3.09 -14.85
CA HIS A 418 26.44 3.02 -14.33
C HIS A 418 27.23 1.80 -14.86
N GLY A 419 26.60 0.81 -15.50
CA GLY A 419 27.25 -0.44 -15.88
C GLY A 419 27.69 -1.31 -14.68
N TYR A 420 27.10 -1.11 -13.50
CA TYR A 420 27.46 -1.79 -12.25
C TYR A 420 26.67 -3.10 -12.05
N SER A 421 27.33 -4.11 -11.48
CA SER A 421 26.73 -5.44 -11.21
C SER A 421 27.48 -6.12 -10.06
N LEU A 422 26.80 -6.66 -9.04
CA LEU A 422 27.48 -7.36 -7.93
C LEU A 422 28.35 -8.54 -8.41
N ARG A 423 27.91 -9.25 -9.46
CA ARG A 423 28.66 -10.39 -10.02
C ARG A 423 29.90 -9.98 -10.82
N HIS A 424 29.79 -8.92 -11.63
CA HIS A 424 30.81 -8.55 -12.63
C HIS A 424 31.62 -7.31 -12.24
N GLY A 425 31.25 -6.62 -11.16
CA GLY A 425 31.80 -5.32 -10.81
C GLY A 425 31.33 -4.20 -11.75
N TYR A 426 32.23 -3.25 -11.98
CA TYR A 426 32.00 -2.05 -12.77
C TYR A 426 32.45 -2.29 -14.22
N ARG A 427 31.57 -2.03 -15.20
CA ARG A 427 31.80 -2.27 -16.62
C ARG A 427 31.67 -0.98 -17.45
N PRO A 428 32.78 -0.26 -17.70
CA PRO A 428 32.80 0.99 -18.45
C PRO A 428 32.10 0.92 -19.81
N GLU A 429 32.23 -0.20 -20.50
CA GLU A 429 31.73 -0.48 -21.84
C GLU A 429 30.21 -0.67 -21.90
N ARG A 430 29.54 -0.77 -20.74
CA ARG A 430 28.08 -0.94 -20.63
C ARG A 430 27.35 0.28 -20.10
N ARG A 431 28.05 1.40 -19.82
CA ARG A 431 27.41 2.63 -19.32
C ARG A 431 26.42 3.21 -20.33
N HIS A 432 25.41 3.91 -19.82
CA HIS A 432 24.41 4.57 -20.64
C HIS A 432 23.73 5.69 -19.82
N ASP A 433 23.94 6.94 -20.21
CA ASP A 433 23.37 8.13 -19.55
C ASP A 433 21.84 8.13 -19.56
N GLY A 434 21.20 7.72 -20.67
CA GLY A 434 19.74 7.56 -20.73
C GLY A 434 19.12 6.65 -19.64
N TRP A 435 19.85 5.63 -19.15
CA TRP A 435 19.37 4.78 -18.05
C TRP A 435 19.59 5.42 -16.67
N VAL A 436 20.52 6.36 -16.54
CA VAL A 436 20.66 7.20 -15.34
C VAL A 436 19.50 8.18 -15.25
N TYR A 437 19.20 8.92 -16.32
CA TYR A 437 18.03 9.80 -16.35
C TYR A 437 16.72 9.04 -16.05
N ALA A 438 16.51 7.88 -16.70
CA ALA A 438 15.34 7.06 -16.43
C ALA A 438 15.27 6.58 -14.97
N GLY A 439 16.40 6.18 -14.37
CA GLY A 439 16.46 5.76 -12.97
C GLY A 439 16.14 6.89 -11.99
N TRP A 440 16.63 8.10 -12.22
CA TRP A 440 16.31 9.27 -11.41
C TRP A 440 14.85 9.73 -11.58
N LEU A 441 14.29 9.65 -12.80
CA LEU A 441 12.88 9.96 -13.04
C LEU A 441 11.92 8.94 -12.39
N VAL A 442 12.23 7.64 -12.46
CA VAL A 442 11.48 6.60 -11.74
C VAL A 442 11.63 6.76 -10.23
N ALA A 443 12.79 7.20 -9.72
CA ALA A 443 12.95 7.52 -8.32
C ALA A 443 12.08 8.72 -7.88
N ALA A 444 12.02 9.79 -8.69
CA ALA A 444 11.22 10.98 -8.40
C ALA A 444 9.72 10.65 -8.40
N TRP A 445 9.27 9.86 -9.37
CA TRP A 445 7.91 9.34 -9.45
C TRP A 445 7.56 8.42 -8.26
N GLN A 446 8.48 7.56 -7.83
CA GLN A 446 8.30 6.70 -6.66
C GLN A 446 8.19 7.53 -5.36
N LEU A 447 8.90 8.66 -5.27
CA LEU A 447 8.82 9.58 -4.14
C LEU A 447 7.49 10.36 -4.15
N SER A 448 6.98 10.75 -5.32
CA SER A 448 5.69 11.44 -5.46
C SER A 448 4.46 10.54 -5.25
N LEU A 449 4.63 9.26 -4.89
CA LEU A 449 3.52 8.41 -4.43
C LEU A 449 3.24 8.56 -2.93
N GLY A 450 4.25 8.94 -2.14
CA GLY A 450 4.14 9.12 -0.70
C GLY A 450 5.48 9.04 0.03
N PHE A 451 5.60 9.78 1.13
CA PHE A 451 6.76 9.73 2.01
C PHE A 451 6.78 8.48 2.90
N GLY A 452 5.63 7.85 3.16
CA GLY A 452 5.51 6.66 4.02
C GLY A 452 6.41 5.46 3.64
N ILE A 453 6.80 5.35 2.36
CA ILE A 453 7.92 4.49 1.90
C ILE A 453 8.96 5.26 1.07
N GLY A 454 8.60 6.43 0.51
CA GLY A 454 9.50 7.27 -0.27
C GLY A 454 10.61 7.93 0.54
N LEU A 455 10.37 8.29 1.81
CA LEU A 455 11.38 8.95 2.65
C LEU A 455 12.56 8.02 2.98
N PRO A 456 12.37 6.77 3.47
CA PRO A 456 13.48 5.81 3.60
C PRO A 456 14.22 5.55 2.29
N PHE A 457 13.52 5.55 1.15
CA PHE A 457 14.14 5.41 -0.17
C PHE A 457 14.99 6.62 -0.58
N ALA A 458 14.54 7.85 -0.29
CA ALA A 458 15.33 9.05 -0.52
C ALA A 458 16.62 9.06 0.32
N TYR A 459 16.53 8.68 1.60
CA TYR A 459 17.72 8.54 2.46
C TYR A 459 18.66 7.42 2.00
N PHE A 460 18.13 6.26 1.59
CA PHE A 460 18.94 5.18 0.99
C PHE A 460 19.68 5.66 -0.28
N LEU A 461 18.99 6.39 -1.16
CA LEU A 461 19.55 6.88 -2.41
C LEU A 461 20.60 7.98 -2.19
N GLY A 462 20.35 8.90 -1.26
CA GLY A 462 21.34 9.89 -0.80
C GLY A 462 22.59 9.23 -0.18
N GLY A 463 22.40 8.24 0.68
CA GLY A 463 23.48 7.43 1.23
C GLY A 463 24.28 6.67 0.16
N ALA A 464 23.61 6.10 -0.84
CA ALA A 464 24.25 5.44 -1.97
C ALA A 464 25.10 6.42 -2.83
N VAL A 465 24.60 7.64 -3.07
CA VAL A 465 25.36 8.71 -3.74
C VAL A 465 26.56 9.14 -2.90
N LEU A 466 26.41 9.32 -1.58
CA LEU A 466 27.50 9.66 -0.67
C LEU A 466 28.60 8.58 -0.67
N VAL A 467 28.22 7.30 -0.55
CA VAL A 467 29.15 6.17 -0.61
C VAL A 467 29.85 6.09 -1.98
N ALA A 468 29.14 6.39 -3.08
CA ALA A 468 29.74 6.46 -4.41
C ALA A 468 30.74 7.62 -4.54
N ALA A 469 30.42 8.80 -4.01
CA ALA A 469 31.27 9.99 -4.02
C ALA A 469 32.54 9.81 -3.17
N VAL A 470 32.40 9.28 -1.94
CA VAL A 470 33.53 8.93 -1.06
C VAL A 470 34.40 7.85 -1.70
N THR A 471 33.80 6.79 -2.27
CA THR A 471 34.54 5.74 -2.98
C THR A 471 35.27 6.28 -4.22
N PHE A 472 34.67 7.25 -4.93
CA PHE A 472 35.31 7.96 -6.04
C PHE A 472 36.51 8.78 -5.57
N PHE A 473 36.35 9.56 -4.51
CA PHE A 473 37.40 10.41 -3.94
C PHE A 473 38.59 9.58 -3.45
N LEU A 474 38.34 8.58 -2.60
CA LEU A 474 39.36 7.66 -2.08
C LEU A 474 40.11 6.93 -3.19
N ARG A 475 39.41 6.49 -4.25
CA ARG A 475 40.09 5.87 -5.40
C ARG A 475 40.92 6.86 -6.19
N ARG A 476 40.39 8.06 -6.46
CA ARG A 476 41.04 9.12 -7.24
C ARG A 476 42.34 9.60 -6.61
N TRP A 477 42.37 9.77 -5.29
CA TRP A 477 43.47 10.44 -4.59
C TRP A 477 44.34 9.52 -3.72
N VAL A 478 43.79 8.42 -3.18
CA VAL A 478 44.48 7.58 -2.18
C VAL A 478 44.86 6.19 -2.74
N ILE A 479 43.90 5.47 -3.32
CA ILE A 479 44.07 4.01 -3.55
C ILE A 479 44.69 3.69 -4.92
N ARG A 480 44.15 4.22 -6.03
CA ARG A 480 44.68 4.02 -7.40
C ARG A 480 44.20 5.15 -8.33
N PRO A 481 45.06 6.10 -8.74
CA PRO A 481 44.64 7.34 -9.42
C PRO A 481 44.14 7.12 -10.87
N VAL A 482 42.92 6.63 -11.00
CA VAL A 482 42.20 6.55 -12.29
C VAL A 482 41.80 7.97 -12.70
N LYS A 483 42.40 8.50 -13.78
CA LYS A 483 42.22 9.91 -14.19
C LYS A 483 40.76 10.33 -14.40
N ARG A 484 39.91 9.44 -14.96
CA ARG A 484 38.45 9.65 -15.19
C ARG A 484 37.66 8.33 -15.07
N PRO A 485 37.26 7.86 -13.86
CA PRO A 485 36.51 6.62 -13.71
C PRO A 485 35.05 6.75 -14.18
N PHE A 486 34.45 7.94 -14.09
CA PHE A 486 33.15 8.29 -14.67
C PHE A 486 33.34 9.32 -15.80
N GLY A 487 32.47 9.29 -16.81
CA GLY A 487 32.52 10.25 -17.92
C GLY A 487 31.75 11.53 -17.60
N ARG A 488 32.14 12.68 -18.18
CA ARG A 488 31.46 13.98 -17.97
C ARG A 488 29.94 13.90 -18.19
N ARG A 489 29.48 13.20 -19.23
CA ARG A 489 28.04 13.01 -19.52
C ARG A 489 27.29 12.24 -18.43
N LEU A 490 27.94 11.24 -17.81
CA LEU A 490 27.34 10.45 -16.74
C LEU A 490 27.21 11.30 -15.47
N LEU A 491 28.27 12.00 -15.07
CA LEU A 491 28.24 12.92 -13.93
C LEU A 491 27.22 14.06 -14.13
N LEU A 492 27.02 14.52 -15.37
CA LEU A 492 25.97 15.49 -15.69
C LEU A 492 24.56 14.87 -15.59
N ALA A 493 24.38 13.61 -16.02
CA ALA A 493 23.11 12.90 -15.89
C ALA A 493 22.74 12.61 -14.43
N ASP A 494 23.73 12.29 -13.59
CA ASP A 494 23.53 12.13 -12.14
C ASP A 494 23.28 13.46 -11.43
N LEU A 495 23.96 14.54 -11.84
CA LEU A 495 23.71 15.88 -11.29
C LEU A 495 22.30 16.38 -11.65
N VAL A 496 21.92 16.32 -12.93
CA VAL A 496 20.60 16.77 -13.40
C VAL A 496 19.49 15.86 -12.88
N GLY A 497 19.67 14.53 -12.92
CA GLY A 497 18.71 13.58 -12.37
C GLY A 497 18.54 13.70 -10.86
N GLY A 498 19.64 13.85 -10.12
CA GLY A 498 19.63 14.08 -8.68
C GLY A 498 19.00 15.43 -8.29
N LEU A 499 19.22 16.49 -9.07
CA LEU A 499 18.56 17.79 -8.89
C LEU A 499 17.05 17.71 -9.18
N ILE A 500 16.62 16.97 -10.20
CA ILE A 500 15.19 16.72 -10.47
C ILE A 500 14.56 15.94 -9.31
N PHE A 501 15.23 14.88 -8.82
CA PHE A 501 14.77 14.09 -7.68
C PHE A 501 14.65 14.92 -6.40
N ALA A 502 15.68 15.71 -6.07
CA ALA A 502 15.68 16.60 -4.91
C ALA A 502 14.64 17.73 -5.06
N GLY A 503 14.45 18.28 -6.26
CA GLY A 503 13.44 19.29 -6.54
C GLY A 503 12.01 18.77 -6.37
N VAL A 504 11.71 17.58 -6.92
CA VAL A 504 10.42 16.90 -6.70
C VAL A 504 10.21 16.58 -5.23
N GLY A 505 11.23 16.07 -4.53
CA GLY A 505 11.17 15.80 -3.09
C GLY A 505 10.89 17.06 -2.26
N ALA A 506 11.55 18.18 -2.55
CA ALA A 506 11.33 19.45 -1.86
C ALA A 506 9.93 20.03 -2.15
N LEU A 507 9.48 20.03 -3.41
CA LEU A 507 8.14 20.48 -3.79
C LEU A 507 7.04 19.62 -3.15
N MET A 508 7.25 18.31 -3.03
CA MET A 508 6.35 17.41 -2.31
C MET A 508 6.36 17.66 -0.81
N ALA A 509 7.50 18.04 -0.20
CA ALA A 509 7.65 18.16 1.25
C ALA A 509 7.13 19.48 1.85
N ILE A 510 7.16 20.58 1.09
CA ILE A 510 6.70 21.92 1.55
C ILE A 510 5.29 21.88 2.18
N PRO A 511 4.26 21.25 1.55
CA PRO A 511 2.94 21.09 2.17
C PRO A 511 2.94 20.37 3.51
N TYR A 512 3.70 19.27 3.66
CA TYR A 512 3.74 18.50 4.91
C TYR A 512 4.40 19.29 6.05
N PHE A 513 5.44 20.09 5.75
CA PHE A 513 6.00 21.01 6.74
C PHE A 513 5.02 22.12 7.13
N LYS A 514 4.22 22.64 6.17
CA LYS A 514 3.16 23.61 6.47
C LYS A 514 2.02 23.00 7.31
N VAL A 515 1.65 21.76 7.05
CA VAL A 515 0.68 20.99 7.85
C VAL A 515 1.20 20.77 9.27
N ALA A 516 2.48 20.43 9.46
CA ALA A 516 3.06 20.29 10.81
C ALA A 516 3.07 21.62 11.59
N GLU A 517 3.34 22.74 10.92
CA GLU A 517 3.30 24.09 11.50
C GLU A 517 1.87 24.51 11.92
N LEU A 518 0.87 24.26 11.08
CA LEU A 518 -0.53 24.62 11.33
C LEU A 518 -1.25 23.65 12.28
N HIS A 519 -0.84 22.38 12.29
CA HIS A 519 -1.46 21.32 13.06
C HIS A 519 -0.40 20.56 13.89
N PRO A 520 0.08 21.11 15.03
CA PRO A 520 1.07 20.43 15.86
C PRO A 520 0.67 19.01 16.33
N GLN A 521 -0.64 18.72 16.42
CA GLN A 521 -1.17 17.37 16.67
C GLN A 521 -0.97 16.36 15.52
N ALA A 522 -0.41 16.77 14.37
CA ALA A 522 -0.02 15.89 13.28
C ALA A 522 1.39 15.29 13.48
N GLU A 523 2.23 15.94 14.31
CA GLU A 523 3.52 15.37 14.72
C GLU A 523 3.30 14.13 15.59
N ARG A 524 4.18 13.13 15.46
CA ARG A 524 4.09 11.89 16.24
C ARG A 524 4.89 11.98 17.52
N THR A 525 4.44 11.26 18.53
CA THR A 525 5.18 11.04 19.77
C THR A 525 5.92 9.70 19.73
N ILE A 526 6.94 9.55 20.56
CA ILE A 526 7.61 8.25 20.76
C ILE A 526 6.62 7.20 21.31
N GLY A 527 5.57 7.62 22.00
CA GLY A 527 4.46 6.76 22.43
C GLY A 527 3.69 6.14 21.27
N ASP A 528 3.37 6.93 20.23
CA ASP A 528 2.74 6.43 19.00
C ASP A 528 3.63 5.38 18.31
N ILE A 529 4.93 5.67 18.18
CA ILE A 529 5.90 4.72 17.60
C ILE A 529 5.92 3.42 18.41
N ALA A 530 5.85 3.48 19.74
CA ALA A 530 5.88 2.30 20.61
C ALA A 530 4.64 1.39 20.49
N ILE A 531 3.48 1.97 20.14
CA ILE A 531 2.25 1.23 19.82
C ILE A 531 2.44 0.43 18.52
N PHE A 532 3.07 1.01 17.50
CA PHE A 532 3.30 0.37 16.19
C PHE A 532 4.67 -0.34 16.06
N SER A 533 5.48 -0.37 17.12
CA SER A 533 6.81 -0.99 17.13
C SER A 533 6.73 -2.51 17.36
N PRO A 534 7.14 -3.34 16.37
CA PRO A 534 6.97 -4.79 16.42
C PRO A 534 8.05 -5.48 17.27
N PRO A 535 7.67 -6.47 18.11
CA PRO A 535 8.65 -7.34 18.78
C PRO A 535 9.32 -8.28 17.77
N ALA A 536 10.46 -8.88 18.15
CA ALA A 536 11.23 -9.77 17.27
C ALA A 536 10.44 -11.02 16.80
N SER A 537 9.41 -11.44 17.54
CA SER A 537 8.47 -12.48 17.11
C SER A 537 7.68 -12.10 15.86
N GLY A 538 7.43 -10.81 15.63
CA GLY A 538 6.71 -10.29 14.46
C GLY A 538 7.34 -10.73 13.14
N PHE A 539 8.67 -10.87 13.06
CA PHE A 539 9.37 -11.36 11.86
C PHE A 539 9.13 -12.84 11.53
N PHE A 540 8.53 -13.60 12.45
CA PHE A 540 8.17 -15.01 12.28
C PHE A 540 6.66 -15.23 12.27
N THR A 541 5.86 -14.27 12.76
CA THR A 541 4.40 -14.33 12.79
C THR A 541 3.77 -13.84 11.49
N ALA A 542 2.80 -14.58 10.97
CA ALA A 542 2.10 -14.26 9.73
C ALA A 542 0.80 -13.50 9.98
N PRO A 543 0.37 -12.64 9.03
CA PRO A 543 -0.96 -12.04 9.06
C PRO A 543 -2.05 -13.07 8.75
N GLY A 544 -3.30 -12.75 9.13
CA GLY A 544 -4.46 -13.64 8.92
C GLY A 544 -4.80 -13.86 7.45
N GLU A 545 -4.42 -12.90 6.60
CA GLU A 545 -4.58 -12.91 5.14
C GLU A 545 -3.63 -13.89 4.44
N SER A 546 -2.69 -14.54 5.13
CA SER A 546 -1.82 -15.57 4.54
C SER A 546 -2.51 -16.93 4.49
N ARG A 547 -2.73 -17.46 3.29
CA ARG A 547 -3.40 -18.75 3.06
C ARG A 547 -2.65 -19.96 3.65
N VAL A 548 -1.34 -19.85 3.83
CA VAL A 548 -0.49 -20.94 4.34
C VAL A 548 -0.29 -20.85 5.85
N TRP A 549 -0.19 -19.64 6.39
CA TRP A 549 0.26 -19.41 7.77
C TRP A 549 -0.75 -18.70 8.68
N GLY A 550 -1.84 -18.14 8.14
CA GLY A 550 -2.76 -17.26 8.89
C GLY A 550 -3.50 -17.95 10.03
N GLU A 551 -3.94 -19.19 9.82
CA GLU A 551 -4.52 -20.07 10.85
C GLU A 551 -3.42 -20.61 11.79
N LEU A 552 -2.35 -21.18 11.23
CA LEU A 552 -1.25 -21.78 12.00
C LEU A 552 -0.57 -20.81 12.98
N HIS A 553 -0.57 -19.51 12.65
CA HIS A 553 -0.01 -18.45 13.48
C HIS A 553 -1.05 -17.66 14.29
N GLU A 554 -2.32 -18.08 14.37
CA GLU A 554 -3.36 -17.34 15.10
C GLU A 554 -2.99 -17.05 16.55
N GLY A 555 -2.57 -18.06 17.32
CA GLY A 555 -2.15 -17.86 18.72
C GLY A 555 -0.89 -17.01 18.88
N ALA A 556 0.03 -17.05 17.92
CA ALA A 556 1.24 -16.21 17.91
C ALA A 556 0.93 -14.75 17.48
N ARG A 557 -0.08 -14.57 16.63
CA ARG A 557 -0.63 -13.29 16.18
C ARG A 557 -1.39 -12.60 17.31
N ALA A 558 -2.25 -13.32 18.02
CA ALA A 558 -3.01 -12.85 19.19
C ALA A 558 -2.14 -12.36 20.37
N ALA A 559 -0.85 -12.68 20.39
CA ALA A 559 0.12 -12.17 21.37
C ALA A 559 0.79 -10.83 20.98
N LEU A 560 0.46 -10.26 19.80
CA LEU A 560 1.00 -8.98 19.34
C LEU A 560 0.03 -7.83 19.66
N PRO A 561 0.47 -6.71 20.28
CA PRO A 561 -0.43 -5.60 20.62
C PRO A 561 -1.21 -4.97 19.46
N TRP A 562 -0.70 -5.05 18.23
CA TRP A 562 -1.38 -4.50 17.04
C TRP A 562 -1.10 -5.35 15.80
N HIS A 563 -1.94 -6.37 15.55
CA HIS A 563 -1.67 -7.38 14.52
C HIS A 563 -1.29 -6.82 13.13
N PRO A 564 -2.06 -5.88 12.51
CA PRO A 564 -1.90 -5.54 11.09
C PRO A 564 -0.58 -4.87 10.71
N GLU A 565 0.09 -4.23 11.66
CA GLU A 565 1.39 -3.57 11.44
C GLU A 565 2.57 -4.34 12.05
N MET A 566 2.32 -5.37 12.89
CA MET A 566 3.37 -6.14 13.57
C MET A 566 3.67 -7.52 12.97
N THR A 567 2.79 -8.09 12.14
CA THR A 567 3.03 -9.39 11.49
C THR A 567 3.93 -9.24 10.26
N LEU A 568 5.24 -9.33 10.47
CA LEU A 568 6.30 -8.98 9.52
C LEU A 568 7.02 -10.20 8.89
N LEU A 569 6.41 -11.39 8.88
CA LEU A 569 6.96 -12.57 8.20
C LEU A 569 7.21 -12.32 6.68
N PRO A 570 8.46 -12.40 6.19
CA PRO A 570 8.78 -12.29 4.76
C PRO A 570 8.74 -13.64 4.03
N GLY A 571 8.51 -14.73 4.76
CA GLY A 571 8.39 -16.10 4.27
C GLY A 571 9.53 -17.01 4.75
N PHE A 572 9.20 -18.21 5.24
CA PHE A 572 10.20 -19.20 5.66
C PHE A 572 10.93 -19.81 4.46
N VAL A 573 10.27 -19.94 3.31
CA VAL A 573 10.92 -20.35 2.05
C VAL A 573 11.93 -19.29 1.66
N LEU A 574 11.57 -18.00 1.78
CA LEU A 574 12.50 -16.91 1.52
C LEU A 574 13.69 -16.91 2.49
N TYR A 575 13.46 -17.09 3.79
CA TYR A 575 14.53 -17.21 4.78
C TYR A 575 15.48 -18.39 4.47
N ALA A 576 14.95 -19.56 4.15
CA ALA A 576 15.76 -20.74 3.81
C ALA A 576 16.60 -20.53 2.53
N LEU A 577 16.00 -19.93 1.48
CA LEU A 577 16.72 -19.61 0.24
C LEU A 577 17.76 -18.50 0.44
N ALA A 578 17.48 -17.49 1.26
CA ALA A 578 18.41 -16.42 1.58
C ALA A 578 19.60 -16.91 2.43
N ALA A 579 19.35 -17.77 3.42
CA ALA A 579 20.39 -18.45 4.18
C ALA A 579 21.27 -19.33 3.27
N GLY A 580 20.66 -20.12 2.39
CA GLY A 580 21.37 -20.85 1.32
C GLY A 580 22.21 -19.91 0.44
N GLY A 581 21.72 -18.70 0.18
CA GLY A 581 22.40 -17.62 -0.56
C GLY A 581 23.64 -17.03 0.11
N LEU A 582 23.83 -17.23 1.41
CA LEU A 582 25.07 -16.87 2.12
C LEU A 582 26.20 -17.85 1.77
N PHE A 583 25.90 -19.14 1.69
CA PHE A 583 26.87 -20.21 1.41
C PHE A 583 27.07 -20.46 -0.09
N PHE A 584 25.98 -20.59 -0.85
CA PHE A 584 25.97 -20.88 -2.28
C PHE A 584 25.34 -19.70 -3.04
N SER A 585 26.13 -18.93 -3.79
CA SER A 585 25.60 -17.79 -4.56
C SER A 585 26.56 -17.32 -5.66
N VAL A 586 25.99 -16.75 -6.73
CA VAL A 586 26.75 -16.19 -7.87
C VAL A 586 27.55 -14.92 -7.55
N TRP A 587 27.47 -14.39 -6.33
CA TRP A 587 28.24 -13.23 -5.87
C TRP A 587 29.36 -13.61 -4.89
N LYS A 588 30.36 -12.73 -4.78
CA LYS A 588 31.49 -12.90 -3.86
C LYS A 588 31.04 -12.75 -2.41
N LEU A 589 31.64 -13.50 -1.48
CA LEU A 589 31.27 -13.54 -0.05
C LEU A 589 31.04 -12.15 0.55
N ARG A 590 31.96 -11.20 0.35
CA ARG A 590 31.83 -9.81 0.83
C ARG A 590 30.51 -9.12 0.45
N HIS A 591 29.95 -9.42 -0.72
CA HIS A 591 28.68 -8.85 -1.17
C HIS A 591 27.49 -9.52 -0.48
N ARG A 592 27.58 -10.83 -0.21
CA ARG A 592 26.59 -11.58 0.58
C ARG A 592 26.55 -11.08 2.02
N LEU A 593 27.72 -10.85 2.62
CA LEU A 593 27.85 -10.28 3.97
C LEU A 593 27.33 -8.84 4.06
N LEU A 594 27.53 -8.02 3.03
CA LEU A 594 26.94 -6.68 2.97
C LEU A 594 25.41 -6.71 2.81
N LEU A 595 24.86 -7.65 2.02
CA LEU A 595 23.41 -7.86 1.96
C LEU A 595 22.86 -8.33 3.31
N LEU A 596 23.54 -9.25 4.00
CA LEU A 596 23.17 -9.73 5.33
C LEU A 596 23.24 -8.63 6.40
N ALA A 597 24.29 -7.81 6.39
CA ALA A 597 24.39 -6.64 7.27
C ALA A 597 23.23 -5.66 7.01
N GLY A 598 22.85 -5.45 5.74
CA GLY A 598 21.66 -4.69 5.38
C GLY A 598 20.38 -5.29 5.95
N VAL A 599 20.16 -6.61 5.81
CA VAL A 599 19.02 -7.34 6.40
C VAL A 599 18.94 -7.14 7.91
N VAL A 600 20.06 -7.28 8.62
CA VAL A 600 20.10 -7.10 10.08
C VAL A 600 19.79 -5.66 10.47
N VAL A 601 20.40 -4.66 9.80
CA VAL A 601 20.13 -3.24 10.05
C VAL A 601 18.66 -2.89 9.77
N THR A 602 18.07 -3.37 8.69
CA THR A 602 16.68 -3.04 8.35
C THR A 602 15.67 -3.75 9.25
N MET A 603 15.97 -4.95 9.77
CA MET A 603 15.17 -5.59 10.83
C MET A 603 15.28 -4.84 12.14
N VAL A 604 16.49 -4.45 12.56
CA VAL A 604 16.73 -3.69 13.80
C VAL A 604 16.03 -2.32 13.77
N LEU A 605 16.04 -1.62 12.63
CA LEU A 605 15.27 -0.38 12.47
C LEU A 605 13.76 -0.63 12.38
N ALA A 606 13.32 -1.74 11.77
CA ALA A 606 11.90 -2.09 11.71
C ALA A 606 11.28 -2.41 13.08
N MET A 607 12.08 -2.81 14.08
CA MET A 607 11.64 -2.99 15.47
C MET A 607 11.30 -1.67 16.19
N GLY A 608 11.64 -0.51 15.62
CA GLY A 608 11.34 0.79 16.22
C GLY A 608 11.91 0.92 17.64
N THR A 609 11.03 1.14 18.62
CA THR A 609 11.41 1.23 20.04
C THR A 609 11.57 -0.14 20.73
N ARG A 610 11.17 -1.27 20.12
CA ARG A 610 11.30 -2.61 20.77
C ARG A 610 12.76 -3.11 20.86
N PHE A 611 13.73 -2.39 20.34
CA PHE A 611 15.15 -2.74 20.36
C PHE A 611 15.95 -1.66 21.11
N PHE A 612 16.30 -1.93 22.37
CA PHE A 612 16.96 -0.97 23.29
C PHE A 612 16.26 0.40 23.35
N ASP A 613 14.93 0.37 23.48
CA ASP A 613 14.03 1.53 23.50
C ASP A 613 14.11 2.43 22.24
N GLY A 614 14.75 1.93 21.18
CA GLY A 614 15.06 2.67 19.95
C GLY A 614 16.25 3.63 20.07
N THR A 615 16.84 3.76 21.27
CA THR A 615 17.81 4.79 21.69
C THR A 615 19.01 4.96 20.76
N PHE A 616 19.49 3.86 20.16
CA PHE A 616 20.66 3.86 19.27
C PHE A 616 20.31 3.45 17.83
N THR A 617 19.02 3.42 17.49
CA THR A 617 18.52 2.82 16.24
C THR A 617 17.47 3.70 15.55
N TYR A 618 16.21 3.68 15.99
CA TYR A 618 15.12 4.41 15.35
C TYR A 618 14.90 5.81 15.95
N VAL A 619 15.06 5.99 17.26
CA VAL A 619 14.80 7.27 17.94
C VAL A 619 15.73 8.39 17.45
N PRO A 620 17.06 8.18 17.28
CA PRO A 620 17.93 9.20 16.69
C PRO A 620 17.54 9.60 15.26
N LEU A 621 16.96 8.69 14.47
CA LEU A 621 16.42 9.03 13.15
C LEU A 621 15.17 9.89 13.29
N PHE A 622 14.22 9.43 14.11
CA PHE A 622 12.95 10.11 14.37
C PHE A 622 13.11 11.54 14.88
N GLU A 623 14.02 11.77 15.84
CA GLU A 623 14.24 13.07 16.47
C GLU A 623 15.11 14.03 15.64
N HIS A 624 16.16 13.52 14.97
CA HIS A 624 17.22 14.36 14.39
C HIS A 624 17.26 14.39 12.86
N VAL A 625 16.55 13.48 12.17
CA VAL A 625 16.60 13.37 10.70
C VAL A 625 15.28 13.90 10.09
N PRO A 626 15.32 14.98 9.27
CA PRO A 626 14.12 15.65 8.80
C PRO A 626 13.03 14.75 8.20
N GLY A 627 11.80 14.93 8.66
CA GLY A 627 10.60 14.21 8.19
C GLY A 627 10.40 12.82 8.79
N TRP A 628 11.38 12.25 9.50
CA TRP A 628 11.18 10.97 10.20
C TRP A 628 10.20 11.09 11.37
N ASN A 629 10.04 12.28 11.96
CA ASN A 629 9.00 12.62 12.93
C ASN A 629 7.55 12.40 12.41
N GLY A 630 7.35 12.30 11.09
CA GLY A 630 6.07 11.92 10.48
C GLY A 630 5.81 10.40 10.38
N LEU A 631 6.85 9.57 10.52
CA LEU A 631 6.77 8.11 10.30
C LEU A 631 6.42 7.34 11.58
N ARG A 632 5.12 7.13 11.83
CA ARG A 632 4.62 6.36 12.99
C ARG A 632 4.92 4.84 12.92
N THR A 633 5.17 4.29 11.73
CA THR A 633 5.10 2.84 11.43
C THR A 633 6.48 2.22 11.06
N PRO A 634 7.38 1.96 12.04
CA PRO A 634 8.74 1.48 11.76
C PRO A 634 8.76 0.15 10.99
N GLY A 635 7.76 -0.71 11.19
CA GLY A 635 7.61 -2.00 10.52
C GLY A 635 7.62 -1.94 8.97
N ARG A 636 7.28 -0.79 8.37
CA ARG A 636 7.35 -0.58 6.89
C ARG A 636 8.78 -0.73 6.34
N LEU A 637 9.82 -0.60 7.17
CA LEU A 637 11.20 -0.85 6.78
C LEU A 637 11.48 -2.34 6.44
N MET A 638 10.57 -3.26 6.79
CA MET A 638 10.60 -4.67 6.37
C MET A 638 10.61 -4.84 4.84
N LEU A 639 10.16 -3.83 4.09
CA LEU A 639 10.30 -3.73 2.64
C LEU A 639 11.76 -3.89 2.18
N TRP A 640 12.71 -3.25 2.88
CA TRP A 640 14.14 -3.35 2.56
C TRP A 640 14.71 -4.71 2.96
N THR A 641 14.33 -5.23 4.13
CA THR A 641 14.68 -6.58 4.57
C THR A 641 14.26 -7.61 3.52
N THR A 642 13.03 -7.54 3.05
CA THR A 642 12.44 -8.43 2.05
C THR A 642 13.18 -8.35 0.72
N LEU A 643 13.52 -7.15 0.24
CA LEU A 643 14.30 -6.97 -0.98
C LEU A 643 15.71 -7.58 -0.89
N LEU A 644 16.38 -7.39 0.25
CA LEU A 644 17.75 -7.88 0.47
C LEU A 644 17.79 -9.41 0.65
N LEU A 645 16.80 -10.00 1.34
CA LEU A 645 16.57 -11.44 1.39
C LEU A 645 16.27 -12.01 0.00
N GLY A 646 15.38 -11.35 -0.77
CA GLY A 646 15.05 -11.69 -2.15
C GLY A 646 16.29 -11.72 -3.06
N LEU A 647 17.18 -10.74 -2.91
CA LEU A 647 18.48 -10.75 -3.59
C LEU A 647 19.34 -11.94 -3.14
N LEU A 648 19.52 -12.20 -1.84
CA LEU A 648 20.29 -13.37 -1.36
C LEU A 648 19.76 -14.69 -1.94
N ALA A 649 18.44 -14.91 -1.90
CA ALA A 649 17.76 -16.05 -2.48
C ALA A 649 17.95 -16.15 -4.00
N ALA A 650 17.85 -15.03 -4.73
CA ALA A 650 18.16 -14.95 -6.14
C ALA A 650 19.62 -15.35 -6.43
N GLY A 651 20.55 -15.01 -5.54
CA GLY A 651 21.94 -15.44 -5.58
C GLY A 651 22.09 -16.96 -5.55
N ALA A 652 21.39 -17.63 -4.63
CA ALA A 652 21.37 -19.10 -4.49
C ALA A 652 20.74 -19.80 -5.69
N VAL A 653 19.51 -19.43 -6.02
CA VAL A 653 18.75 -20.06 -7.12
C VAL A 653 19.46 -19.86 -8.46
N SER A 654 20.19 -18.75 -8.64
CA SER A 654 21.05 -18.54 -9.81
C SER A 654 22.28 -19.43 -9.86
N ALA A 655 22.87 -19.75 -8.70
CA ALA A 655 24.03 -20.64 -8.60
C ALA A 655 23.60 -22.10 -8.83
N PHE A 656 22.52 -22.54 -8.18
CA PHE A 656 21.92 -23.86 -8.40
C PHE A 656 21.53 -24.07 -9.87
N ALA A 657 20.78 -23.14 -10.46
CA ALA A 657 20.41 -23.23 -11.86
C ALA A 657 21.61 -23.12 -12.83
N ALA A 658 22.74 -22.52 -12.42
CA ALA A 658 23.99 -22.60 -13.19
C ALA A 658 24.62 -23.98 -13.12
N ARG A 659 24.75 -24.56 -11.91
CA ARG A 659 25.32 -25.89 -11.72
C ARG A 659 24.52 -26.99 -12.41
N VAL A 660 23.19 -26.88 -12.44
CA VAL A 660 22.32 -27.78 -13.22
C VAL A 660 22.60 -27.70 -14.73
N ARG A 661 22.91 -26.51 -15.28
CA ARG A 661 23.29 -26.38 -16.71
C ARG A 661 24.67 -26.94 -17.00
N GLU A 662 25.64 -26.78 -16.10
CA GLU A 662 26.98 -27.38 -16.22
C GLU A 662 26.88 -28.92 -16.31
N ILE A 663 26.24 -29.55 -15.31
CA ILE A 663 26.00 -31.01 -15.25
C ILE A 663 25.18 -31.53 -16.44
N SER A 664 24.38 -30.67 -17.08
CA SER A 664 23.61 -31.03 -18.29
C SER A 664 24.41 -30.87 -19.57
N ALA A 665 25.37 -29.94 -19.64
CA ALA A 665 26.24 -29.75 -20.81
C ALA A 665 27.24 -30.89 -20.98
N GLU A 666 27.60 -31.57 -19.88
CA GLU A 666 28.43 -32.78 -19.84
C GLU A 666 27.70 -34.05 -20.33
N ARG A 667 26.41 -33.97 -20.65
CA ARG A 667 25.57 -35.11 -21.08
C ARG A 667 25.21 -35.04 -22.56
N ILE A 668 24.87 -36.19 -23.13
CA ILE A 668 24.32 -36.31 -24.49
C ILE A 668 22.91 -36.91 -24.38
N PRO A 669 21.84 -36.25 -24.86
CA PRO A 669 21.81 -34.86 -25.33
C PRO A 669 22.09 -33.86 -24.19
N SER A 670 22.64 -32.69 -24.54
CA SER A 670 23.10 -31.65 -23.59
C SER A 670 21.97 -30.84 -22.92
N TRP A 671 20.78 -31.42 -22.85
CA TRP A 671 19.56 -30.79 -22.37
C TRP A 671 19.28 -31.25 -20.93
N PRO A 672 19.01 -30.33 -19.98
CA PRO A 672 18.60 -30.73 -18.64
C PRO A 672 17.34 -31.60 -18.72
N SER A 673 17.38 -32.74 -18.03
CA SER A 673 16.25 -33.64 -17.82
C SER A 673 15.00 -32.88 -17.36
N PRO A 674 13.76 -33.27 -17.76
CA PRO A 674 12.54 -32.64 -17.28
C PRO A 674 12.50 -32.46 -15.75
N TRP A 675 12.97 -33.47 -15.01
CA TRP A 675 13.08 -33.43 -13.55
C TRP A 675 14.07 -32.38 -13.05
N LEU A 676 15.22 -32.20 -13.72
CA LEU A 676 16.18 -31.14 -13.39
C LEU A 676 15.64 -29.74 -13.71
N ARG A 677 14.85 -29.60 -14.79
CA ARG A 677 14.15 -28.33 -15.10
C ARG A 677 13.13 -28.00 -14.01
N LEU A 678 12.29 -28.97 -13.63
CA LEU A 678 11.30 -28.82 -12.58
C LEU A 678 11.96 -28.49 -11.23
N ALA A 679 13.05 -29.17 -10.87
CA ALA A 679 13.83 -28.86 -9.66
C ALA A 679 14.38 -27.43 -9.66
N THR A 680 14.78 -26.86 -10.80
CA THR A 680 15.19 -25.44 -10.85
C THR A 680 14.02 -24.47 -10.69
N LEU A 681 12.77 -24.88 -10.94
CA LEU A 681 11.57 -24.07 -10.74
C LEU A 681 10.97 -24.23 -9.33
N LEU A 682 11.23 -25.32 -8.63
CA LEU A 682 10.69 -25.58 -7.29
C LEU A 682 10.88 -24.42 -6.29
N PRO A 683 12.04 -23.72 -6.20
CA PRO A 683 12.18 -22.54 -5.34
C PRO A 683 11.20 -21.40 -5.66
N LEU A 684 10.86 -21.22 -6.94
CA LEU A 684 9.90 -20.21 -7.38
C LEU A 684 8.46 -20.65 -7.05
N VAL A 685 8.13 -21.92 -7.24
CA VAL A 685 6.80 -22.49 -6.91
C VAL A 685 6.53 -22.39 -5.41
N LEU A 686 7.51 -22.70 -4.56
CA LEU A 686 7.37 -22.61 -3.10
C LEU A 686 7.19 -21.16 -2.62
N VAL A 687 7.91 -20.20 -3.20
CA VAL A 687 7.72 -18.77 -2.89
C VAL A 687 6.37 -18.24 -3.39
N ILE A 688 5.88 -18.71 -4.55
CA ILE A 688 4.52 -18.38 -5.02
C ILE A 688 3.46 -18.97 -4.07
N ALA A 689 3.65 -20.20 -3.58
CA ALA A 689 2.70 -20.84 -2.67
C ALA A 689 2.64 -20.14 -1.29
N GLU A 690 3.78 -19.72 -0.75
CA GLU A 690 3.85 -18.97 0.51
C GLU A 690 3.22 -17.57 0.41
N GLY A 691 3.25 -16.95 -0.77
CA GLY A 691 2.59 -15.68 -1.08
C GLY A 691 1.10 -15.78 -1.45
N LEU A 692 0.46 -16.94 -1.29
CA LEU A 692 -0.99 -17.08 -1.52
C LEU A 692 -1.79 -16.38 -0.41
N ASN A 693 -2.80 -15.62 -0.81
CA ASN A 693 -3.64 -14.84 0.11
C ASN A 693 -5.05 -15.44 0.31
N THR A 694 -5.70 -14.96 1.36
CA THR A 694 -7.15 -15.04 1.64
C THR A 694 -7.69 -13.67 2.03
N THR A 695 -7.14 -12.60 1.46
CA THR A 695 -7.55 -11.22 1.68
C THR A 695 -9.03 -11.05 1.34
N PRO A 696 -9.86 -10.50 2.25
CA PRO A 696 -11.28 -10.26 1.98
C PRO A 696 -11.48 -9.17 0.92
N HIS A 697 -12.62 -9.22 0.22
CA HIS A 697 -13.03 -8.21 -0.76
C HIS A 697 -14.45 -7.70 -0.48
N PRO A 698 -14.64 -6.82 0.53
CA PRO A 698 -15.95 -6.26 0.83
C PRO A 698 -16.54 -5.46 -0.35
N VAL A 699 -17.88 -5.37 -0.35
CA VAL A 699 -18.61 -4.49 -1.27
C VAL A 699 -18.48 -3.05 -0.78
N VAL A 700 -18.11 -2.14 -1.68
CA VAL A 700 -17.97 -0.72 -1.40
C VAL A 700 -19.36 -0.11 -1.16
N PRO A 701 -19.58 0.67 -0.08
CA PRO A 701 -20.84 1.34 0.19
C PRO A 701 -21.34 2.18 -1.00
N GLN A 702 -22.58 1.90 -1.44
CA GLN A 702 -23.24 2.60 -2.54
C GLN A 702 -23.42 4.08 -2.22
N GLN A 703 -23.10 4.95 -3.19
CA GLN A 703 -23.23 6.39 -3.04
C GLN A 703 -24.70 6.82 -2.88
N PRO A 704 -25.08 7.49 -1.78
CA PRO A 704 -26.45 7.93 -1.57
C PRO A 704 -26.94 8.94 -2.60
N ALA A 705 -28.25 8.97 -2.85
CA ALA A 705 -28.87 9.93 -3.77
C ALA A 705 -28.58 11.40 -3.37
N ALA A 706 -28.64 11.71 -2.08
CA ALA A 706 -28.32 13.03 -1.55
C ALA A 706 -26.88 13.48 -1.90
N MET A 707 -25.89 12.59 -1.86
CA MET A 707 -24.50 12.88 -2.24
C MET A 707 -24.30 13.14 -3.74
N ARG A 708 -25.32 12.85 -4.58
CA ARG A 708 -25.35 13.20 -6.01
C ARG A 708 -26.07 14.53 -6.25
N THR A 709 -27.11 14.85 -5.49
CA THR A 709 -27.98 16.01 -5.71
C THR A 709 -27.52 17.25 -4.94
N VAL A 710 -27.31 17.13 -3.63
CA VAL A 710 -26.99 18.22 -2.69
C VAL A 710 -25.64 18.87 -3.05
N ALA A 711 -25.49 20.16 -2.71
CA ALA A 711 -24.27 20.94 -2.91
C ALA A 711 -23.57 21.22 -1.58
N GLY A 712 -22.25 21.43 -1.64
CA GLY A 712 -21.46 21.81 -0.47
C GLY A 712 -21.60 23.30 -0.08
N PRO A 713 -21.02 23.70 1.07
CA PRO A 713 -20.37 22.82 2.05
C PRO A 713 -21.37 21.99 2.85
N LEU A 714 -21.06 20.70 3.06
CA LEU A 714 -21.95 19.77 3.77
C LEU A 714 -21.22 18.89 4.80
N LEU A 715 -21.97 18.41 5.79
CA LEU A 715 -21.53 17.42 6.78
C LEU A 715 -22.38 16.16 6.63
N VAL A 716 -21.76 14.98 6.67
CA VAL A 716 -22.44 13.68 6.75
C VAL A 716 -22.30 13.12 8.16
N LEU A 717 -23.40 12.60 8.72
CA LEU A 717 -23.48 11.98 10.04
C LEU A 717 -24.02 10.54 9.93
N PRO A 718 -23.50 9.57 10.70
CA PRO A 718 -22.37 9.68 11.64
C PRO A 718 -21.03 10.04 10.99
N SER A 719 -20.15 10.72 11.72
CA SER A 719 -18.78 11.00 11.28
C SER A 719 -17.76 10.33 12.21
N SER A 720 -16.84 9.57 11.62
CA SER A 720 -15.64 9.02 12.26
C SER A 720 -14.60 8.73 11.17
N GLN A 721 -13.37 8.38 11.56
CA GLN A 721 -12.31 8.08 10.59
C GLN A 721 -12.71 7.01 9.56
N SER A 722 -13.45 5.98 9.95
CA SER A 722 -13.89 4.89 9.06
C SER A 722 -15.16 5.18 8.27
N HIS A 723 -16.07 6.03 8.77
CA HIS A 723 -17.27 6.46 8.02
C HIS A 723 -16.95 7.57 7.02
N ASP A 724 -15.99 8.44 7.34
CA ASP A 724 -15.65 9.59 6.50
C ASP A 724 -14.90 9.20 5.21
N GLN A 725 -14.12 8.11 5.20
CA GLN A 725 -13.37 7.67 4.01
C GLN A 725 -14.31 7.25 2.84
N PRO A 726 -15.39 6.48 3.05
CA PRO A 726 -16.46 6.31 2.07
C PRO A 726 -17.13 7.63 1.63
N VAL A 727 -17.34 8.59 2.54
CA VAL A 727 -17.93 9.91 2.20
C VAL A 727 -17.02 10.70 1.27
N MET A 728 -15.70 10.64 1.46
CA MET A 728 -14.70 11.21 0.55
C MET A 728 -14.80 10.54 -0.83
N LEU A 729 -14.86 9.21 -0.91
CA LEU A 729 -15.10 8.51 -2.18
C LEU A 729 -16.43 8.94 -2.85
N TRP A 730 -17.50 9.12 -2.07
CA TRP A 730 -18.80 9.58 -2.57
C TRP A 730 -18.78 11.02 -3.11
N SER A 731 -17.88 11.88 -2.67
CA SER A 731 -17.77 13.25 -3.21
C SER A 731 -17.26 13.28 -4.66
N THR A 732 -16.54 12.25 -5.11
CA THR A 732 -15.86 12.18 -6.43
C THR A 732 -16.76 12.31 -7.67
N THR A 733 -18.08 12.47 -7.51
CA THR A 733 -19.01 12.81 -8.60
C THR A 733 -19.00 14.29 -8.97
N LYS A 734 -18.80 15.17 -7.97
CA LYS A 734 -18.85 16.64 -8.08
C LYS A 734 -17.67 17.35 -7.41
N PHE A 735 -16.96 16.66 -6.50
CA PHE A 735 -15.94 17.22 -5.61
C PHE A 735 -16.45 18.44 -4.81
N GLN A 736 -17.70 18.37 -4.34
CA GLN A 736 -18.25 19.36 -3.42
C GLN A 736 -17.53 19.34 -2.07
N ASP A 737 -17.46 20.49 -1.41
CA ASP A 737 -16.87 20.63 -0.08
C ASP A 737 -17.63 19.77 0.94
N ILE A 738 -16.88 18.92 1.65
CA ILE A 738 -17.34 18.09 2.76
C ILE A 738 -16.50 18.37 4.00
N VAL A 739 -17.16 18.49 5.15
CA VAL A 739 -16.48 18.65 6.45
C VAL A 739 -15.81 17.33 6.88
N ASN A 740 -16.40 16.19 6.50
CA ASN A 740 -15.89 14.85 6.75
C ASN A 740 -14.46 14.66 6.23
N GLY A 741 -13.67 13.88 6.97
CA GLY A 741 -12.33 13.49 6.57
C GLY A 741 -11.72 12.37 7.43
N GLY A 742 -11.21 11.34 6.77
CA GLY A 742 -10.34 10.32 7.36
C GLY A 742 -8.97 10.35 6.69
N SER A 743 -7.90 10.58 7.47
CA SER A 743 -6.52 10.69 6.99
C SER A 743 -5.55 10.16 8.06
N GLY A 744 -4.27 10.58 8.03
CA GLY A 744 -3.29 10.18 9.04
C GLY A 744 -3.57 10.70 10.45
N PHE A 745 -4.30 11.81 10.60
CA PHE A 745 -4.68 12.40 11.88
C PHE A 745 -6.08 13.06 11.77
N THR A 746 -6.71 13.39 12.90
CA THR A 746 -7.92 14.23 12.90
C THR A 746 -7.53 15.67 13.24
N PRO A 747 -7.80 16.67 12.38
CA PRO A 747 -7.60 18.08 12.72
C PRO A 747 -8.53 18.50 13.87
N ARG A 748 -8.11 19.47 14.70
CA ARG A 748 -8.89 19.89 15.88
C ARG A 748 -10.28 20.35 15.49
N GLN A 749 -10.43 21.10 14.40
CA GLN A 749 -11.72 21.61 13.95
C GLN A 749 -12.72 20.48 13.63
N LEU A 750 -12.25 19.38 13.02
CA LEU A 750 -13.11 18.21 12.75
C LEU A 750 -13.45 17.43 14.03
N ASP A 751 -12.55 17.37 15.02
CA ASP A 751 -12.87 16.81 16.33
C ASP A 751 -13.93 17.64 17.07
N GLU A 752 -13.82 18.97 17.01
CA GLU A 752 -14.84 19.89 17.55
C GLU A 752 -16.18 19.76 16.84
N VAL A 753 -16.21 19.70 15.50
CA VAL A 753 -17.41 19.43 14.71
C VAL A 753 -18.07 18.13 15.14
N ARG A 754 -17.30 17.03 15.24
CA ARG A 754 -17.82 15.73 15.68
C ARG A 754 -18.43 15.84 17.08
N ARG A 755 -17.72 16.45 18.03
CA ARG A 755 -18.16 16.66 19.41
C ARG A 755 -19.44 17.48 19.52
N VAL A 756 -19.53 18.60 18.78
CA VAL A 756 -20.71 19.49 18.77
C VAL A 756 -21.90 18.84 18.05
N SER A 757 -21.66 18.06 17.00
CA SER A 757 -22.74 17.42 16.23
C SER A 757 -23.42 16.25 16.96
N LEU A 758 -22.89 15.78 18.10
CA LEU A 758 -23.50 14.70 18.89
C LEU A 758 -24.91 15.05 19.42
N SER A 759 -25.23 16.33 19.62
CA SER A 759 -26.58 16.79 20.01
C SER A 759 -27.45 17.26 18.83
N PHE A 760 -26.97 17.12 17.59
CA PHE A 760 -27.71 17.57 16.41
C PHE A 760 -29.02 16.78 16.20
N PRO A 761 -30.12 17.42 15.73
CA PRO A 761 -30.29 18.86 15.55
C PRO A 761 -30.65 19.57 16.88
N ASP A 762 -29.80 20.52 17.30
CA ASP A 762 -30.11 21.50 18.35
C ASP A 762 -29.60 22.89 17.92
N GLN A 763 -29.98 23.94 18.66
CA GLN A 763 -29.62 25.32 18.27
C GLN A 763 -28.10 25.54 18.28
N THR A 764 -27.39 24.94 19.24
CA THR A 764 -25.94 25.07 19.42
C THR A 764 -25.16 24.51 18.23
N SER A 765 -25.51 23.30 17.79
CA SER A 765 -24.90 22.64 16.65
C SER A 765 -25.29 23.30 15.33
N VAL A 766 -26.55 23.70 15.18
CA VAL A 766 -27.02 24.45 14.00
C VAL A 766 -26.25 25.77 13.83
N ASP A 767 -26.11 26.59 14.87
CA ASP A 767 -25.43 27.88 14.76
C ASP A 767 -23.90 27.73 14.65
N TYR A 768 -23.29 26.73 15.29
CA TYR A 768 -21.88 26.40 15.08
C TYR A 768 -21.59 25.99 13.62
N LEU A 769 -22.44 25.14 13.04
CA LEU A 769 -22.32 24.70 11.65
C LEU A 769 -22.57 25.86 10.66
N ARG A 770 -23.50 26.76 10.95
CA ARG A 770 -23.69 28.02 10.19
C ARG A 770 -22.46 28.92 10.23
N VAL A 771 -21.85 29.12 11.40
CA VAL A 771 -20.62 29.91 11.57
C VAL A 771 -19.44 29.28 10.81
N LEU A 772 -19.37 27.94 10.76
CA LEU A 772 -18.40 27.19 9.97
C LEU A 772 -18.67 27.28 8.44
N GLY A 773 -19.83 27.79 8.02
CA GLY A 773 -20.23 27.91 6.61
C GLY A 773 -20.88 26.66 6.01
N VAL A 774 -21.22 25.66 6.84
CA VAL A 774 -21.93 24.45 6.44
C VAL A 774 -23.37 24.80 6.11
N ARG A 775 -23.90 24.26 5.00
CA ARG A 775 -25.24 24.56 4.47
C ARG A 775 -26.19 23.38 4.53
N ASN A 776 -25.67 22.16 4.53
CA ASN A 776 -26.46 20.94 4.54
C ASN A 776 -25.85 19.91 5.50
N VAL A 777 -26.69 19.20 6.26
CA VAL A 777 -26.31 18.03 7.05
C VAL A 777 -27.06 16.82 6.51
N LEU A 778 -26.34 15.73 6.22
CA LEU A 778 -26.87 14.49 5.66
C LEU A 778 -26.77 13.40 6.73
N LEU A 779 -27.90 12.98 7.30
CA LEU A 779 -27.97 11.92 8.31
C LEU A 779 -28.31 10.58 7.67
N MET A 780 -27.41 9.61 7.82
CA MET A 780 -27.47 8.27 7.20
C MET A 780 -28.33 7.30 8.03
N ARG A 781 -29.59 7.05 7.63
CA ARG A 781 -30.56 6.24 8.40
C ARG A 781 -30.10 4.80 8.65
N ASP A 782 -29.31 4.23 7.76
CA ASP A 782 -28.70 2.90 7.88
C ASP A 782 -27.60 2.81 8.95
N GLN A 783 -27.14 3.96 9.50
CA GLN A 783 -25.95 4.05 10.37
C GLN A 783 -26.24 4.70 11.73
N ILE A 784 -27.46 5.18 12.00
CA ILE A 784 -27.79 5.83 13.29
C ILE A 784 -28.01 4.86 14.46
N ALA A 785 -28.21 3.56 14.22
CA ALA A 785 -28.54 2.61 15.28
C ALA A 785 -27.42 2.52 16.35
N GLY A 786 -27.77 2.72 17.62
CA GLY A 786 -26.84 2.81 18.74
C GLY A 786 -26.12 4.16 18.87
N THR A 787 -26.52 5.19 18.10
CA THR A 787 -25.96 6.55 18.17
C THR A 787 -26.97 7.54 18.76
N PRO A 788 -26.56 8.74 19.23
CA PRO A 788 -27.50 9.76 19.70
C PRO A 788 -28.58 10.12 18.67
N TRP A 789 -28.24 10.06 17.38
CA TRP A 789 -29.13 10.44 16.28
C TRP A 789 -30.30 9.47 16.04
N GLU A 790 -30.27 8.27 16.63
CA GLU A 790 -31.41 7.33 16.59
C GLU A 790 -32.68 7.94 17.21
N VAL A 791 -32.51 8.79 18.24
CA VAL A 791 -33.62 9.46 18.94
C VAL A 791 -33.90 10.85 18.38
N THR A 792 -32.89 11.56 17.86
CA THR A 792 -33.04 12.95 17.41
C THR A 792 -33.46 13.11 15.95
N ILE A 793 -33.42 12.05 15.13
CA ILE A 793 -33.79 12.11 13.71
C ILE A 793 -35.19 12.67 13.46
N ASP A 794 -36.16 12.22 14.25
CA ASP A 794 -37.57 12.63 14.14
C ASP A 794 -37.91 13.89 14.94
N ALA A 795 -36.95 14.46 15.68
CA ALA A 795 -37.15 15.65 16.53
C ALA A 795 -37.73 16.86 15.75
N PRO A 796 -38.55 17.71 16.40
CA PRO A 796 -39.11 18.91 15.76
C PRO A 796 -38.01 19.92 15.37
N VAL A 797 -38.05 20.40 14.13
CA VAL A 797 -37.05 21.34 13.58
C VAL A 797 -37.56 22.78 13.47
N ASP A 798 -38.86 23.01 13.67
CA ASP A 798 -39.54 24.29 13.37
C ASP A 798 -39.01 25.48 14.16
N GLY A 799 -38.42 25.23 15.33
CA GLY A 799 -37.79 26.26 16.18
C GLY A 799 -36.33 26.58 15.85
N LEU A 800 -35.64 25.77 15.04
CA LEU A 800 -34.20 25.90 14.74
C LEU A 800 -33.91 26.73 13.47
N GLY A 801 -34.96 27.03 12.71
CA GLY A 801 -34.85 27.70 11.41
C GLY A 801 -34.19 26.85 10.32
N ILE A 802 -34.25 25.52 10.45
CA ILE A 802 -33.70 24.56 9.47
C ILE A 802 -34.83 23.80 8.78
N THR A 803 -34.63 23.31 7.55
CA THR A 803 -35.62 22.45 6.86
C THR A 803 -35.16 21.01 6.81
N ARG A 804 -36.08 20.05 6.98
CA ARG A 804 -35.82 18.59 6.93
C ARG A 804 -36.48 17.98 5.68
N GLU A 805 -35.72 17.25 4.89
CA GLU A 805 -36.14 16.62 3.63
C GLU A 805 -35.63 15.18 3.57
N GLU A 806 -36.48 14.21 3.19
CA GLU A 806 -36.10 12.80 3.12
C GLU A 806 -35.71 12.39 1.69
N MET A 807 -34.48 11.92 1.50
CA MET A 807 -33.92 11.46 0.23
C MET A 807 -33.55 9.97 0.29
N GLY A 808 -34.56 9.11 0.40
CA GLY A 808 -34.38 7.66 0.52
C GLY A 808 -33.88 7.26 1.91
N GLN A 809 -32.65 6.76 2.00
CA GLN A 809 -32.01 6.39 3.27
C GLN A 809 -31.23 7.55 3.93
N VAL A 810 -31.33 8.77 3.40
CA VAL A 810 -30.67 9.96 3.96
C VAL A 810 -31.70 11.02 4.31
N VAL A 811 -31.62 11.56 5.52
CA VAL A 811 -32.33 12.79 5.89
C VAL A 811 -31.41 13.98 5.64
N VAL A 812 -31.86 14.90 4.81
CA VAL A 812 -31.14 16.13 4.48
C VAL A 812 -31.73 17.27 5.31
N TYR A 813 -30.91 17.85 6.18
CA TYR A 813 -31.21 19.08 6.89
C TYR A 813 -30.53 20.24 6.16
N ARG A 814 -31.25 21.34 5.90
CA ARG A 814 -30.69 22.56 5.30
C ARG A 814 -30.64 23.66 6.36
N LEU A 815 -29.45 24.22 6.57
CA LEU A 815 -29.09 25.18 7.64
C LEU A 815 -29.40 26.64 7.27
#